data_AF-A0A318U505-F1
#
_entry.id   AF-A0A318U505-F1
#
_cell.length_a   1.000
_cell.length_b   1.000
_cell.length_c   1.000
_cell.angle_alpha   90.00
_cell.angle_beta   90.00
_cell.angle_gamma   90.00
#
_symmetry.space_group_name_H-M   'P 1'
#
loop_
_entity.id
_entity.type
_entity.pdbx_description
1 polymer ?
#
loop_
_entity_poly.entity_id
_entity_poly.type
_entity_poly.pdbx_seq_one_letter_code
_entity_poly.pdbx_strand_id
1 'polypeptide(L)'
;MTKNKFKLISSLLISSFPLLGISCQSKIHNQHNEIKNNEIKITIPNKENLVLNTVGWNDVVLNYDREKYDVIKDQIIKNNDSLIIRIKIIKKDSTSKQNVNEIIKEETFFNFKNPTNDPINNPINLNPSKNNNEEPKPNNKPIYHNNEKLIYDDSKIYTINKNPQYFLDSHLFDDEFLFNNDVYTITRKTPKFKTASHNINVFLRNGDNGSQVDFRSYTSNNDIEKQFWEYAKDIGFYGHYGNNSREKVAFYNDHISVDGMVKQYYLNNFNEKDKDDAKVIRLNDYEIIKKNPFGYLPSNLNQLFYYMNFKSISKLLNIENIIKIQSNFNDEIGEIELLITNKNNQKYYLKIDKTNTSYLKSNLDFYQYIYDRSFMMLYYGTEWFRDPFRIQKEHLGHTSSGGSMWVVDRIINKEAEKQDYWELLVATNIHVFSLNKIFDKSLYFRKNDNNINSKWWKAGFYDPNDWDNYWNNLKNRTNAKFMTLRAKDEFLSSNSAYVDKNEAIPTIESYSQYLDMPYYTPRYEINDFMIDHPDTAGKWFEEYDSETRIGKTKNAGADFVLLKIKIKKSQLKLILPKLDEIIGTNKEKDWYIGLGKNELMSPYKTQFYAGYPNFSFKGNKSIGGIISTQNRYVKDDDFKSLWVRYNESLNKDWNSHKNNWEEYTKPFVENEHGMPLNILTQHSTLYTRIEKNEKHNALDSGSSGSMVIDSSFNLVGINYLLTEDSEHNTTTNAINLIQGQGDYKNKNDGNILENVIKKLKSDNLHTIKLNPN
;
A
#
# COMPACT_ATOMS: atom_id res chain seq x y z
N MET A 1 -18.92 67.32 -27.66
CA MET A 1 -20.21 66.78 -28.15
C MET A 1 -20.67 65.68 -27.19
N THR A 2 -21.61 66.02 -26.30
CA THR A 2 -22.96 65.39 -26.13
C THR A 2 -22.93 64.02 -25.42
N LYS A 3 -23.12 63.95 -24.09
CA LYS A 3 -24.40 63.84 -23.30
C LYS A 3 -25.13 62.51 -23.61
N ASN A 4 -25.35 61.57 -22.68
CA ASN A 4 -26.28 61.56 -21.52
C ASN A 4 -25.88 60.36 -20.60
N LYS A 5 -25.79 60.38 -19.26
CA LYS A 5 -26.76 60.66 -18.16
C LYS A 5 -28.08 59.87 -18.22
N PHE A 6 -28.19 58.83 -17.38
CA PHE A 6 -29.40 58.60 -16.57
C PHE A 6 -29.00 58.01 -15.19
N LYS A 7 -29.36 58.77 -14.15
CA LYS A 7 -29.46 58.36 -12.75
C LYS A 7 -30.92 57.90 -12.53
N LEU A 8 -31.13 56.86 -11.73
CA LEU A 8 -32.32 56.77 -10.90
C LEU A 8 -31.89 56.42 -9.47
N ILE A 9 -32.26 57.30 -8.54
CA ILE A 9 -32.18 57.13 -7.08
C ILE A 9 -33.61 57.28 -6.59
N SER A 10 -34.07 56.34 -5.77
CA SER A 10 -35.01 56.55 -4.65
C SER A 10 -35.03 55.24 -3.84
N SER A 11 -34.28 55.09 -2.75
CA SER A 11 -34.56 55.55 -1.38
C SER A 11 -35.89 55.05 -0.82
N LEU A 12 -35.85 54.20 0.22
CA LEU A 12 -36.41 54.41 1.57
C LEU A 12 -36.15 53.14 2.42
N LEU A 13 -35.33 53.21 3.48
CA LEU A 13 -35.71 53.43 4.91
C LEU A 13 -36.27 52.13 5.53
N ILE A 14 -35.68 51.45 6.52
CA ILE A 14 -35.33 51.77 7.94
C ILE A 14 -34.72 50.43 8.48
N SER A 15 -33.74 50.30 9.38
CA SER A 15 -33.47 50.95 10.67
C SER A 15 -32.01 50.76 11.11
N SER A 16 -31.52 51.79 11.78
CA SER A 16 -30.28 51.92 12.54
C SER A 16 -30.28 51.19 13.90
N PHE A 17 -29.13 50.56 14.23
CA PHE A 17 -28.30 50.60 15.48
C PHE A 17 -28.97 50.68 16.88
N PRO A 18 -28.43 50.00 17.93
CA PRO A 18 -27.05 50.26 18.39
C PRO A 18 -26.21 49.08 18.90
N LEU A 19 -24.89 49.29 18.85
CA LEU A 19 -23.93 48.69 19.76
C LEU A 19 -24.32 48.99 21.21
N LEU A 20 -24.42 47.96 22.04
CA LEU A 20 -24.07 48.02 23.46
C LEU A 20 -23.26 46.76 23.78
N GLY A 21 -22.02 46.98 24.22
CA GLY A 21 -21.17 45.94 24.74
C GLY A 21 -21.67 45.46 26.10
N ILE A 22 -21.75 44.14 26.26
CA ILE A 22 -21.55 43.48 27.53
C ILE A 22 -20.59 42.32 27.27
N SER A 23 -19.44 42.43 27.91
CA SER A 23 -18.44 41.38 28.04
C SER A 23 -19.06 40.16 28.73
N CYS A 24 -19.22 39.06 28.00
CA CYS A 24 -19.13 37.74 28.58
C CYS A 24 -18.01 37.01 27.85
N GLN A 25 -16.81 37.05 28.44
CA GLN A 25 -15.78 36.05 28.17
C GLN A 25 -16.36 34.68 28.58
N SER A 26 -16.99 33.97 27.65
CA SER A 26 -17.00 32.52 27.73
C SER A 26 -15.62 32.07 27.26
N LYS A 27 -14.69 31.91 28.21
CA LYS A 27 -13.54 31.02 28.02
C LYS A 27 -14.10 29.64 27.72
N ILE A 28 -14.28 29.31 26.44
CA ILE A 28 -14.38 27.92 26.02
C ILE A 28 -12.95 27.38 26.13
N HIS A 29 -12.66 26.84 27.31
CA HIS A 29 -11.56 25.91 27.47
C HIS A 29 -11.88 24.71 26.59
N ASN A 30 -11.23 24.60 25.43
CA ASN A 30 -10.99 23.29 24.82
C ASN A 30 -9.98 22.55 25.72
N GLN A 31 -10.48 22.02 26.83
CA GLN A 31 -9.78 20.94 27.53
C GLN A 31 -9.88 19.71 26.63
N HIS A 32 -8.76 19.33 26.03
CA HIS A 32 -8.58 17.95 25.60
C HIS A 32 -8.87 17.07 26.83
N ASN A 33 -9.91 16.24 26.73
CA ASN A 33 -10.26 15.26 27.75
C ASN A 33 -9.21 14.14 27.72
N GLU A 34 -8.03 14.36 28.29
CA GLU A 34 -7.13 13.28 28.68
C GLU A 34 -7.72 12.60 29.93
N ILE A 35 -7.99 11.30 29.83
CA ILE A 35 -8.24 10.47 31.03
C ILE A 35 -6.94 10.46 31.82
N LYS A 36 -6.94 11.03 33.03
CA LYS A 36 -5.77 10.94 33.92
C LYS A 36 -5.49 9.46 34.20
N ASN A 37 -4.22 9.06 34.12
CA ASN A 37 -3.79 7.65 34.22
C ASN A 37 -4.36 6.86 35.43
N ASN A 38 -4.79 7.57 36.49
CA ASN A 38 -5.31 7.01 37.73
C ASN A 38 -6.84 6.76 37.76
N GLU A 39 -7.62 7.17 36.74
CA GLU A 39 -9.09 7.09 36.78
C GLU A 39 -9.66 5.70 36.41
N ILE A 40 -8.91 4.91 35.64
CA ILE A 40 -9.25 3.54 35.27
C ILE A 40 -7.99 2.70 35.43
N LYS A 41 -8.00 1.69 36.31
CA LYS A 41 -6.83 0.86 36.61
C LYS A 41 -7.08 -0.58 36.19
N ILE A 42 -6.18 -1.15 35.37
CA ILE A 42 -6.19 -2.56 35.00
C ILE A 42 -5.21 -3.27 35.94
N THR A 43 -5.63 -4.36 36.56
CA THR A 43 -4.76 -5.14 37.45
C THR A 43 -4.95 -6.63 37.24
N ILE A 44 -3.89 -7.41 37.48
CA ILE A 44 -3.92 -8.87 37.49
C ILE A 44 -3.44 -9.31 38.88
N PRO A 45 -4.38 -9.62 39.80
CA PRO A 45 -4.02 -10.09 41.13
C PRO A 45 -3.20 -11.38 41.05
N ASN A 46 -2.19 -11.52 41.91
CA ASN A 46 -1.36 -12.73 42.00
C ASN A 46 -0.70 -13.17 40.68
N LYS A 47 -0.39 -12.23 39.77
CA LYS A 47 0.19 -12.53 38.44
C LYS A 47 1.43 -13.42 38.46
N GLU A 48 2.23 -13.34 39.53
CA GLU A 48 3.46 -14.13 39.72
C GLU A 48 3.19 -15.63 39.89
N ASN A 49 1.96 -16.01 40.25
CA ASN A 49 1.54 -17.41 40.39
C ASN A 49 0.83 -17.95 39.15
N LEU A 50 0.52 -17.10 38.17
CA LEU A 50 -0.18 -17.46 36.94
C LEU A 50 0.81 -17.82 35.84
N VAL A 51 0.53 -18.91 35.11
CA VAL A 51 1.28 -19.23 33.89
C VAL A 51 0.69 -18.39 32.76
N LEU A 52 1.53 -17.59 32.08
CA LEU A 52 1.09 -16.58 31.08
C LEU A 52 0.06 -17.12 30.06
N ASN A 53 0.29 -18.33 29.56
CA ASN A 53 -0.58 -18.96 28.57
C ASN A 53 -1.99 -19.29 29.10
N THR A 54 -2.17 -19.37 30.41
CA THR A 54 -3.44 -19.69 31.07
C THR A 54 -4.28 -18.46 31.45
N VAL A 55 -3.68 -17.25 31.43
CA VAL A 55 -4.36 -16.02 31.86
C VAL A 55 -5.51 -15.65 30.92
N GLY A 56 -6.69 -15.35 31.47
CA GLY A 56 -7.88 -14.91 30.74
C GLY A 56 -8.60 -13.74 31.41
N TRP A 57 -9.75 -13.33 30.86
CA TRP A 57 -10.52 -12.17 31.37
C TRP A 57 -11.07 -12.32 32.80
N ASN A 58 -11.03 -13.54 33.36
CA ASN A 58 -11.41 -13.80 34.75
C ASN A 58 -10.28 -13.44 35.73
N ASP A 59 -9.04 -13.36 35.25
CA ASP A 59 -7.86 -13.00 36.05
C ASP A 59 -7.57 -11.50 36.03
N VAL A 60 -8.33 -10.73 35.23
CA VAL A 60 -8.16 -9.28 35.03
C VAL A 60 -9.22 -8.52 35.82
N VAL A 61 -8.76 -7.62 36.69
CA VAL A 61 -9.62 -6.73 37.49
C VAL A 61 -9.53 -5.31 36.95
N LEU A 62 -10.68 -4.76 36.56
CA LEU A 62 -10.84 -3.39 36.07
C LEU A 62 -11.47 -2.54 37.17
N ASN A 63 -10.72 -1.57 37.71
CA ASN A 63 -11.20 -0.63 38.71
C ASN A 63 -11.48 0.73 38.05
N TYR A 64 -12.75 1.14 38.05
CA TYR A 64 -13.21 2.40 37.48
C TYR A 64 -14.53 2.86 38.11
N ASP A 65 -14.84 4.14 37.97
CA ASP A 65 -16.11 4.74 38.37
C ASP A 65 -17.20 4.42 37.32
N ARG A 66 -18.07 3.44 37.64
CA ARG A 66 -19.13 2.95 36.73
C ARG A 66 -20.22 3.99 36.44
N GLU A 67 -20.32 5.05 37.25
CA GLU A 67 -21.25 6.15 36.99
C GLU A 67 -20.73 7.09 35.91
N LYS A 68 -19.40 7.16 35.73
CA LYS A 68 -18.73 8.03 34.73
C LYS A 68 -18.32 7.32 33.45
N TYR A 69 -18.05 6.02 33.52
CA TYR A 69 -17.48 5.27 32.40
C TYR A 69 -18.21 3.95 32.17
N ASP A 70 -18.37 3.57 30.90
CA ASP A 70 -18.54 2.19 30.47
C ASP A 70 -17.20 1.67 29.93
N VAL A 71 -16.86 0.43 30.27
CA VAL A 71 -15.62 -0.21 29.84
C VAL A 71 -15.94 -1.51 29.13
N ILE A 72 -15.48 -1.65 27.88
CA ILE A 72 -15.63 -2.84 27.05
C ILE A 72 -14.30 -3.58 27.03
N LYS A 73 -14.36 -4.88 27.37
CA LYS A 73 -13.24 -5.82 27.25
C LYS A 73 -12.95 -6.05 25.77
N ASP A 74 -11.81 -5.58 25.27
CA ASP A 74 -11.48 -5.65 23.84
C ASP A 74 -10.60 -6.89 23.56
N GLN A 75 -9.35 -6.89 24.03
CA GLN A 75 -8.40 -7.95 23.71
C GLN A 75 -7.44 -8.28 24.87
N ILE A 76 -6.97 -9.53 24.89
CA ILE A 76 -5.84 -10.01 25.70
C ILE A 76 -4.78 -10.53 24.73
N ILE A 77 -3.62 -9.89 24.69
CA ILE A 77 -2.52 -10.25 23.78
C ILE A 77 -1.40 -10.87 24.62
N LYS A 78 -1.00 -12.09 24.26
CA LYS A 78 0.06 -12.86 24.94
C LYS A 78 1.30 -12.88 24.06
N ASN A 79 2.40 -12.36 24.57
CA ASN A 79 3.74 -12.40 23.97
C ASN A 79 4.66 -13.18 24.91
N ASN A 80 5.75 -13.80 24.43
CA ASN A 80 6.57 -14.76 25.19
C ASN A 80 6.77 -14.45 26.71
N ASP A 81 7.03 -13.20 27.09
CA ASP A 81 7.22 -12.80 28.50
C ASP A 81 6.25 -11.72 29.01
N SER A 82 5.23 -11.35 28.22
CA SER A 82 4.32 -10.25 28.58
C SER A 82 2.87 -10.47 28.15
N LEU A 83 1.97 -9.85 28.89
CA LEU A 83 0.54 -9.83 28.63
C LEU A 83 0.08 -8.38 28.45
N ILE A 84 -0.53 -8.06 27.32
CA ILE A 84 -1.14 -6.75 27.07
C ILE A 84 -2.65 -6.89 27.20
N ILE A 85 -3.26 -6.06 28.05
CA ILE A 85 -4.70 -5.96 28.19
C ILE A 85 -5.18 -4.67 27.51
N ARG A 86 -6.09 -4.83 26.55
CA ARG A 86 -6.72 -3.72 25.83
C ARG A 86 -8.18 -3.59 26.22
N ILE A 87 -8.60 -2.38 26.59
CA ILE A 87 -10.00 -2.03 26.87
C ILE A 87 -10.42 -0.80 26.07
N LYS A 88 -11.70 -0.73 25.74
CA LYS A 88 -12.33 0.48 25.20
C LYS A 88 -13.12 1.17 26.30
N ILE A 89 -12.94 2.47 26.43
CA ILE A 89 -13.56 3.31 27.46
C ILE A 89 -14.52 4.27 26.78
N ILE A 90 -15.76 4.31 27.29
CA ILE A 90 -16.82 5.21 26.86
C ILE A 90 -17.18 6.10 28.06
N LYS A 91 -17.04 7.41 27.92
CA LYS A 91 -17.47 8.36 28.95
C LYS A 91 -18.98 8.56 28.88
N LYS A 92 -19.68 8.39 30.00
CA LYS A 92 -21.12 8.65 30.11
C LYS A 92 -21.34 10.16 30.18
N ASP A 93 -21.97 10.73 29.17
CA ASP A 93 -22.34 12.14 29.18
C ASP A 93 -23.79 12.30 29.67
N SER A 94 -24.00 13.15 30.67
CA SER A 94 -25.30 13.33 31.34
C SER A 94 -26.31 14.17 30.55
N THR A 95 -25.96 14.64 29.35
CA THR A 95 -26.84 15.40 28.46
C THR A 95 -26.80 14.82 27.05
N SER A 96 -27.97 14.40 26.57
CA SER A 96 -28.18 13.49 25.46
C SER A 96 -27.66 13.90 24.07
N LYS A 97 -27.28 12.87 23.31
CA LYS A 97 -27.21 12.68 21.85
C LYS A 97 -25.98 13.25 21.10
N GLN A 98 -25.17 12.29 20.64
CA GLN A 98 -24.14 12.34 19.59
C GLN A 98 -22.82 13.06 19.93
N ASN A 99 -21.93 12.32 20.60
CA ASN A 99 -20.55 12.07 20.19
C ASN A 99 -19.90 11.14 21.23
N VAL A 100 -19.77 9.86 20.93
CA VAL A 100 -19.10 8.90 21.81
C VAL A 100 -17.61 8.94 21.49
N ASN A 101 -16.83 9.68 22.26
CA ASN A 101 -15.37 9.58 22.19
C ASN A 101 -14.96 8.23 22.79
N GLU A 102 -14.73 7.24 21.94
CA GLU A 102 -14.12 5.97 22.34
C GLU A 102 -12.63 6.20 22.60
N ILE A 103 -12.17 5.90 23.82
CA ILE A 103 -10.77 5.99 24.20
C ILE A 103 -10.23 4.58 24.42
N ILE A 104 -9.13 4.25 23.75
CA ILE A 104 -8.45 2.96 23.90
C ILE A 104 -7.41 3.08 24.99
N LYS A 105 -7.44 2.17 25.97
CA LYS A 105 -6.40 2.05 27.01
C LYS A 105 -5.78 0.66 26.95
N GLU A 106 -4.45 0.64 27.03
CA GLU A 106 -3.63 -0.56 27.03
C GLU A 106 -2.73 -0.57 28.27
N GLU A 107 -2.58 -1.74 28.89
CA GLU A 107 -1.67 -1.93 30.02
C GLU A 107 -0.93 -3.27 29.89
N THR A 108 0.39 -3.21 30.05
CA THR A 108 1.30 -4.35 29.84
C THR A 108 1.78 -4.91 31.17
N PHE A 109 1.69 -6.22 31.33
CA PHE A 109 2.11 -6.96 32.51
C PHE A 109 3.25 -7.92 32.18
N PHE A 110 4.21 -8.04 33.09
CA PHE A 110 5.37 -8.93 33.05
C PHE A 110 5.46 -9.78 34.33
N ASN A 111 6.40 -10.73 34.37
CA ASN A 111 6.74 -11.59 35.53
C ASN A 111 5.66 -12.64 35.87
N PHE A 112 5.30 -13.45 34.89
CA PHE A 112 4.43 -14.63 35.06
C PHE A 112 5.25 -15.89 35.41
N LYS A 113 4.60 -16.93 35.93
CA LYS A 113 5.25 -18.21 36.29
C LYS A 113 5.69 -18.98 35.04
N ASN A 114 6.97 -19.40 35.00
CA ASN A 114 7.51 -20.25 33.93
C ASN A 114 6.97 -21.69 34.01
N PRO A 115 6.61 -22.32 32.87
CA PRO A 115 6.25 -23.74 32.86
C PRO A 115 7.50 -24.61 33.07
N THR A 116 7.50 -25.44 34.11
CA THR A 116 8.55 -26.46 34.35
C THR A 116 8.27 -27.72 33.51
N ASN A 117 9.25 -28.14 32.71
CA ASN A 117 9.23 -29.40 31.95
C ASN A 117 9.69 -30.56 32.84
N ASP A 118 8.83 -31.56 33.05
CA ASP A 118 9.26 -32.90 33.49
C ASP A 118 9.38 -33.84 32.27
N PRO A 119 10.47 -34.64 32.15
CA PRO A 119 10.73 -35.47 30.99
C PRO A 119 10.08 -36.87 31.12
N ILE A 120 9.37 -37.32 30.09
CA ILE A 120 8.96 -38.73 29.95
C ILE A 120 9.80 -39.39 28.86
N ASN A 121 10.52 -40.43 29.28
CA ASN A 121 11.33 -41.36 28.49
C ASN A 121 10.54 -42.06 27.38
N ASN A 122 11.11 -42.13 26.17
CA ASN A 122 10.77 -43.14 25.16
C ASN A 122 11.96 -44.10 24.98
N PRO A 123 11.73 -45.42 24.91
CA PRO A 123 12.70 -46.35 24.36
C PRO A 123 12.53 -46.50 22.83
N ILE A 124 13.67 -46.77 22.21
CA ILE A 124 13.96 -46.87 20.79
C ILE A 124 13.59 -48.29 20.29
N ASN A 125 13.09 -48.44 19.05
CA ASN A 125 13.81 -49.03 17.90
C ASN A 125 13.02 -49.94 16.93
N LEU A 126 13.51 -49.93 15.67
CA LEU A 126 13.45 -50.92 14.57
C LEU A 126 12.46 -50.72 13.39
N ASN A 127 13.04 -50.24 12.27
CA ASN A 127 12.73 -50.55 10.85
C ASN A 127 12.95 -52.06 10.54
N PRO A 128 12.61 -52.66 9.36
CA PRO A 128 12.43 -52.05 8.02
C PRO A 128 11.36 -52.66 7.04
N SER A 129 11.11 -51.92 5.95
CA SER A 129 10.88 -52.35 4.54
C SER A 129 9.66 -53.20 4.11
N LYS A 130 8.89 -52.69 3.11
CA LYS A 130 8.83 -53.24 1.72
C LYS A 130 7.86 -52.48 0.80
N ASN A 131 8.23 -52.47 -0.48
CA ASN A 131 7.57 -51.91 -1.67
C ASN A 131 6.09 -52.32 -1.84
N ASN A 132 5.28 -51.46 -2.49
CA ASN A 132 4.70 -51.76 -3.81
C ASN A 132 3.95 -50.56 -4.43
N ASN A 133 4.06 -50.50 -5.75
CA ASN A 133 3.40 -49.60 -6.68
C ASN A 133 1.88 -49.78 -6.67
N GLU A 134 1.11 -48.70 -6.51
CA GLU A 134 -0.24 -48.55 -7.10
C GLU A 134 -0.51 -47.09 -7.47
N GLU A 135 -1.03 -46.87 -8.68
CA GLU A 135 -1.48 -45.58 -9.21
C GLU A 135 -2.66 -45.02 -8.38
N PRO A 136 -2.73 -43.71 -8.10
CA PRO A 136 -3.81 -43.16 -7.30
C PRO A 136 -5.07 -42.95 -8.14
N LYS A 137 -6.09 -43.77 -7.87
CA LYS A 137 -7.50 -43.50 -8.19
C LYS A 137 -7.97 -42.21 -7.48
N PRO A 138 -8.99 -41.51 -8.02
CA PRO A 138 -9.39 -40.18 -7.55
C PRO A 138 -9.93 -40.25 -6.11
N ASN A 139 -9.17 -39.68 -5.18
CA ASN A 139 -9.52 -39.64 -3.78
C ASN A 139 -10.72 -38.70 -3.55
N ASN A 140 -11.88 -39.26 -3.22
CA ASN A 140 -12.90 -38.54 -2.47
C ASN A 140 -12.28 -38.08 -1.15
N LYS A 141 -11.95 -36.79 -1.04
CA LYS A 141 -11.44 -36.20 0.21
C LYS A 141 -12.49 -36.42 1.31
N PRO A 142 -12.09 -36.92 2.51
CA PRO A 142 -12.99 -36.98 3.64
C PRO A 142 -13.45 -35.58 4.03
N ILE A 143 -14.73 -35.43 4.35
CA ILE A 143 -15.29 -34.21 4.94
C ILE A 143 -14.85 -34.21 6.41
N TYR A 144 -13.81 -33.43 6.73
CA TYR A 144 -13.34 -33.28 8.12
C TYR A 144 -14.13 -32.22 8.87
N HIS A 145 -14.52 -32.52 10.10
CA HIS A 145 -15.20 -31.58 10.99
C HIS A 145 -14.23 -30.50 11.50
N ASN A 146 -14.67 -29.25 11.46
CA ASN A 146 -13.84 -28.04 11.46
C ASN A 146 -13.29 -27.60 12.84
N ASN A 147 -13.22 -28.46 13.84
CA ASN A 147 -13.06 -28.04 15.25
C ASN A 147 -11.89 -28.66 16.02
N GLU A 148 -11.03 -29.49 15.43
CA GLU A 148 -9.82 -29.94 16.13
C GLU A 148 -8.73 -28.87 16.07
N LYS A 149 -8.27 -28.41 17.24
CA LYS A 149 -7.16 -27.47 17.37
C LYS A 149 -5.88 -28.17 16.89
N LEU A 150 -5.34 -27.72 15.76
CA LEU A 150 -4.05 -28.20 15.24
C LEU A 150 -2.92 -27.87 16.23
N ILE A 151 -1.99 -28.81 16.43
CA ILE A 151 -0.85 -28.69 17.34
C ILE A 151 0.44 -28.78 16.53
N TYR A 152 1.26 -27.74 16.62
CA TYR A 152 2.52 -27.63 15.89
C TYR A 152 3.70 -27.94 16.81
N ASP A 153 4.64 -28.75 16.32
CA ASP A 153 5.93 -29.04 16.95
C ASP A 153 7.01 -28.17 16.29
N ASP A 154 7.75 -27.42 17.10
CA ASP A 154 8.75 -26.42 16.68
C ASP A 154 9.92 -27.00 15.86
N SER A 155 10.10 -28.32 15.85
CA SER A 155 11.15 -29.01 15.09
C SER A 155 10.63 -29.73 13.86
N LYS A 156 9.30 -29.81 13.67
CA LYS A 156 8.68 -30.69 12.69
C LYS A 156 8.10 -29.93 11.50
N ILE A 157 8.45 -30.38 10.30
CA ILE A 157 7.79 -29.99 9.05
C ILE A 157 6.59 -30.91 8.78
N TYR A 158 5.44 -30.32 8.51
CA TYR A 158 4.21 -31.03 8.13
C TYR A 158 4.08 -31.07 6.61
N THR A 159 3.50 -32.15 6.05
CA THR A 159 3.27 -32.28 4.60
C THR A 159 1.85 -32.76 4.30
N ILE A 160 1.30 -32.36 3.16
CA ILE A 160 -0.10 -32.66 2.80
C ILE A 160 -0.39 -34.17 2.71
N ASN A 161 0.58 -34.98 2.25
CA ASN A 161 0.42 -36.42 2.12
C ASN A 161 0.37 -37.14 3.48
N LYS A 162 1.12 -36.64 4.46
CA LYS A 162 1.21 -37.25 5.81
C LYS A 162 0.20 -36.64 6.78
N ASN A 163 -0.15 -35.36 6.60
CA ASN A 163 -0.92 -34.56 7.53
C ASN A 163 -1.97 -33.69 6.81
N PRO A 164 -2.92 -34.28 6.03
CA PRO A 164 -3.83 -33.53 5.17
C PRO A 164 -4.70 -32.50 5.90
N GLN A 165 -5.04 -32.74 7.17
CA GLN A 165 -5.85 -31.84 8.00
C GLN A 165 -5.17 -30.48 8.24
N TYR A 166 -3.84 -30.41 8.17
CA TYR A 166 -3.06 -29.18 8.32
C TYR A 166 -3.10 -28.28 7.07
N PHE A 167 -3.67 -28.77 5.96
CA PHE A 167 -3.68 -28.07 4.66
C PHE A 167 -5.09 -27.82 4.14
N LEU A 168 -6.11 -27.88 5.01
CA LEU A 168 -7.48 -27.50 4.67
C LEU A 168 -7.57 -25.99 4.40
N ASP A 169 -8.31 -25.61 3.35
CA ASP A 169 -8.42 -24.22 2.90
C ASP A 169 -9.79 -23.84 2.30
N SER A 170 -10.68 -24.80 2.06
CA SER A 170 -11.98 -24.60 1.41
C SER A 170 -13.16 -24.86 2.35
N HIS A 171 -14.24 -24.11 2.16
CA HIS A 171 -15.54 -24.25 2.84
C HIS A 171 -15.45 -24.19 4.37
N LEU A 172 -14.60 -23.29 4.88
CA LEU A 172 -14.23 -23.21 6.28
C LEU A 172 -15.14 -22.27 7.09
N PHE A 173 -15.56 -21.16 6.50
CA PHE A 173 -16.11 -20.03 7.27
C PHE A 173 -17.60 -19.83 7.02
N ASP A 174 -18.32 -19.34 8.03
CA ASP A 174 -19.70 -18.88 7.82
C ASP A 174 -19.76 -17.52 7.14
N ASP A 175 -20.96 -17.14 6.69
CA ASP A 175 -21.23 -15.86 6.03
C ASP A 175 -20.92 -14.67 6.94
N GLU A 176 -21.27 -14.75 8.23
CA GLU A 176 -21.00 -13.70 9.21
C GLU A 176 -19.50 -13.42 9.36
N PHE A 177 -18.67 -14.46 9.52
CA PHE A 177 -17.22 -14.29 9.59
C PHE A 177 -16.66 -13.67 8.31
N LEU A 178 -17.07 -14.17 7.14
CA LEU A 178 -16.54 -13.68 5.85
C LEU A 178 -16.89 -12.21 5.61
N PHE A 179 -18.13 -11.80 5.84
CA PHE A 179 -18.55 -10.41 5.55
C PHE A 179 -18.09 -9.39 6.58
N ASN A 180 -17.67 -9.83 7.77
CA ASN A 180 -17.17 -8.95 8.83
C ASN A 180 -15.63 -8.86 8.89
N ASN A 181 -14.91 -9.56 8.02
CA ASN A 181 -13.44 -9.59 8.02
C ASN A 181 -12.86 -9.26 6.65
N ASP A 182 -11.68 -8.65 6.64
CA ASP A 182 -10.91 -8.42 5.42
C ASP A 182 -10.24 -9.71 4.91
N VAL A 183 -9.79 -9.68 3.65
CA VAL A 183 -9.12 -10.82 3.01
C VAL A 183 -7.86 -11.24 3.77
N TYR A 184 -7.12 -10.27 4.33
CA TYR A 184 -5.93 -10.52 5.13
C TYR A 184 -6.23 -11.38 6.35
N THR A 185 -7.32 -11.08 7.06
CA THR A 185 -7.77 -11.82 8.23
C THR A 185 -8.31 -13.19 7.85
N ILE A 186 -9.12 -13.27 6.80
CA ILE A 186 -9.73 -14.54 6.35
C ILE A 186 -8.65 -15.57 6.00
N THR A 187 -7.67 -15.21 5.16
CA THR A 187 -6.64 -16.16 4.70
C THR A 187 -5.73 -16.60 5.84
N ARG A 188 -5.42 -15.72 6.80
CA ARG A 188 -4.58 -16.05 7.96
C ARG A 188 -5.24 -16.98 8.97
N LYS A 189 -6.57 -17.15 8.91
CA LYS A 189 -7.27 -18.08 9.79
C LYS A 189 -7.25 -19.52 9.27
N THR A 190 -6.89 -19.76 8.02
CA THR A 190 -6.94 -21.11 7.44
C THR A 190 -5.84 -22.01 8.00
N PRO A 191 -6.11 -23.32 8.17
CA PRO A 191 -5.08 -24.31 8.51
C PRO A 191 -3.87 -24.24 7.59
N LYS A 192 -4.10 -24.11 6.29
CA LYS A 192 -3.06 -24.07 5.27
C LYS A 192 -2.06 -22.94 5.51
N PHE A 193 -2.54 -21.71 5.73
CA PHE A 193 -1.69 -20.57 6.03
C PHE A 193 -0.86 -20.77 7.30
N LYS A 194 -1.50 -21.25 8.37
CA LYS A 194 -0.83 -21.48 9.67
C LYS A 194 0.27 -22.51 9.54
N THR A 195 0.02 -23.58 8.80
CA THR A 195 1.00 -24.64 8.56
C THR A 195 2.16 -24.17 7.69
N ALA A 196 1.91 -23.39 6.65
CA ALA A 196 2.97 -22.79 5.85
C ALA A 196 3.85 -21.85 6.68
N SER A 197 3.21 -20.97 7.48
CA SER A 197 3.90 -20.07 8.40
C SER A 197 4.73 -20.80 9.45
N HIS A 198 4.25 -21.94 9.95
CA HIS A 198 5.01 -22.81 10.82
C HIS A 198 6.22 -23.41 10.08
N ASN A 199 5.96 -24.09 8.97
CA ASN A 199 6.98 -24.80 8.22
C ASN A 199 8.13 -23.90 7.77
N ILE A 200 7.85 -22.68 7.28
CA ILE A 200 8.90 -21.75 6.85
C ILE A 200 9.81 -21.33 8.02
N ASN A 201 9.25 -21.13 9.22
CA ASN A 201 10.03 -20.77 10.41
C ASN A 201 10.92 -21.93 10.87
N VAL A 202 10.41 -23.16 10.83
CA VAL A 202 11.20 -24.36 11.14
C VAL A 202 12.31 -24.56 10.11
N PHE A 203 12.00 -24.42 8.82
CA PHE A 203 12.96 -24.53 7.73
C PHE A 203 14.10 -23.52 7.87
N LEU A 204 13.78 -22.23 8.07
CA LEU A 204 14.80 -21.19 8.21
C LEU A 204 15.75 -21.45 9.38
N ARG A 205 15.25 -21.96 10.51
CA ARG A 205 16.07 -22.21 11.70
C ARG A 205 16.91 -23.48 11.65
N ASN A 206 16.42 -24.52 10.97
CA ASN A 206 17.04 -25.86 11.04
C ASN A 206 17.69 -26.31 9.72
N GLY A 207 17.32 -25.73 8.57
CA GLY A 207 17.84 -26.08 7.25
C GLY A 207 17.80 -27.58 6.93
N ASP A 208 18.56 -28.00 5.91
CA ASP A 208 18.63 -29.41 5.48
C ASP A 208 19.56 -30.28 6.35
N ASN A 209 20.51 -29.67 7.08
CA ASN A 209 21.55 -30.36 7.85
C ASN A 209 21.55 -30.01 9.36
N GLY A 210 20.48 -29.42 9.88
CA GLY A 210 20.43 -28.91 11.26
C GLY A 210 21.07 -27.53 11.45
N SER A 211 21.52 -26.89 10.36
CA SER A 211 22.08 -25.54 10.37
C SER A 211 21.07 -24.52 9.88
N GLN A 212 21.08 -23.36 10.51
CA GLN A 212 20.29 -22.20 10.13
C GLN A 212 20.54 -21.80 8.66
N VAL A 213 19.48 -21.42 7.94
CA VAL A 213 19.57 -20.86 6.58
C VAL A 213 20.22 -19.47 6.61
N ASP A 214 21.16 -19.24 5.70
CA ASP A 214 21.77 -17.93 5.48
C ASP A 214 21.93 -17.65 3.97
N PHE A 215 21.07 -16.78 3.45
CA PHE A 215 21.09 -16.34 2.05
C PHE A 215 22.22 -15.35 1.76
N ARG A 216 22.98 -14.89 2.76
CA ARG A 216 24.14 -14.01 2.57
C ARG A 216 25.46 -14.79 2.53
N SER A 217 25.44 -16.08 2.90
CA SER A 217 26.58 -16.97 2.74
C SER A 217 26.85 -17.24 1.26
N TYR A 218 28.13 -17.25 0.87
CA TYR A 218 28.59 -17.65 -0.47
C TYR A 218 28.20 -19.09 -0.87
N THR A 219 27.67 -19.88 0.06
CA THR A 219 27.26 -21.28 -0.16
C THR A 219 25.76 -21.46 -0.35
N SER A 220 24.97 -20.40 -0.51
CA SER A 220 23.54 -20.53 -0.83
C SER A 220 23.37 -21.29 -2.15
N ASN A 221 22.78 -22.49 -2.07
CA ASN A 221 22.50 -23.35 -3.23
C ASN A 221 21.04 -23.14 -3.68
N ASN A 222 20.79 -23.28 -4.97
CA ASN A 222 19.46 -23.18 -5.61
C ASN A 222 18.39 -24.05 -4.93
N ASP A 223 18.79 -25.17 -4.30
CA ASP A 223 17.87 -26.02 -3.53
C ASP A 223 17.25 -25.31 -2.31
N ILE A 224 18.03 -24.49 -1.60
CA ILE A 224 17.56 -23.72 -0.43
C ILE A 224 16.53 -22.66 -0.89
N GLU A 225 16.82 -21.97 -1.99
CA GLU A 225 15.91 -20.97 -2.55
C GLU A 225 14.60 -21.59 -3.01
N LYS A 226 14.68 -22.73 -3.71
CA LYS A 226 13.49 -23.48 -4.13
C LYS A 226 12.64 -23.89 -2.93
N GLN A 227 13.24 -24.43 -1.87
CA GLN A 227 12.52 -24.80 -0.66
C GLN A 227 11.88 -23.60 0.04
N PHE A 228 12.58 -22.46 0.10
CA PHE A 228 12.01 -21.22 0.64
C PHE A 228 10.73 -20.83 -0.08
N TRP A 229 10.74 -20.84 -1.41
CA TRP A 229 9.56 -20.51 -2.22
C TRP A 229 8.44 -21.54 -2.10
N GLU A 230 8.76 -22.82 -1.91
CA GLU A 230 7.76 -23.86 -1.66
C GLU A 230 6.94 -23.60 -0.37
N TYR A 231 7.56 -23.03 0.66
CA TYR A 231 6.86 -22.65 1.90
C TYR A 231 6.20 -21.25 1.81
N ALA A 232 6.83 -20.29 1.13
CA ALA A 232 6.35 -18.91 1.05
C ALA A 232 5.06 -18.76 0.22
N LYS A 233 4.83 -19.64 -0.77
CA LYS A 233 3.72 -19.57 -1.73
C LYS A 233 2.31 -19.67 -1.14
N ASP A 234 2.18 -20.05 0.13
CA ASP A 234 0.90 -20.16 0.85
C ASP A 234 0.79 -19.11 1.98
N ILE A 235 1.79 -18.24 2.13
CA ILE A 235 1.87 -17.19 3.15
C ILE A 235 1.63 -15.82 2.49
N GLY A 236 2.31 -15.56 1.37
CA GLY A 236 2.17 -14.32 0.61
C GLY A 236 2.91 -13.12 1.17
N PHE A 237 3.75 -13.29 2.19
CA PHE A 237 4.65 -12.26 2.68
C PHE A 237 5.93 -12.85 3.30
N TYR A 238 7.00 -12.04 3.31
CA TYR A 238 8.29 -12.33 3.93
C TYR A 238 9.02 -11.02 4.29
N GLY A 239 10.22 -11.08 4.87
CA GLY A 239 11.04 -9.90 5.19
C GLY A 239 11.17 -9.56 6.68
N HIS A 240 10.44 -10.25 7.55
CA HIS A 240 10.53 -10.11 9.02
C HIS A 240 10.85 -11.42 9.75
N TYR A 241 11.28 -12.48 9.04
CA TYR A 241 11.72 -13.71 9.71
C TYR A 241 13.01 -13.44 10.50
N GLY A 242 13.16 -14.07 11.66
CA GLY A 242 14.34 -13.94 12.52
C GLY A 242 14.09 -13.12 13.79
N ASN A 243 14.77 -13.51 14.88
CA ASN A 243 14.59 -12.92 16.21
C ASN A 243 15.56 -11.77 16.50
N ASN A 244 16.64 -11.66 15.73
CA ASN A 244 17.66 -10.62 15.87
C ASN A 244 18.12 -10.09 14.51
N SER A 245 18.88 -9.00 14.47
CA SER A 245 19.29 -8.33 13.23
C SER A 245 20.08 -9.24 12.28
N ARG A 246 20.95 -10.11 12.81
CA ARG A 246 21.73 -11.06 12.00
C ARG A 246 20.83 -12.11 11.37
N GLU A 247 19.92 -12.71 12.15
CA GLU A 247 18.93 -13.67 11.63
C GLU A 247 18.02 -13.04 10.58
N LYS A 248 17.53 -11.80 10.81
CA LYS A 248 16.69 -11.08 9.86
C LYS A 248 17.36 -10.88 8.51
N VAL A 249 18.64 -10.53 8.52
CA VAL A 249 19.45 -10.35 7.31
C VAL A 249 19.74 -11.71 6.66
N ALA A 250 20.14 -12.72 7.43
CA ALA A 250 20.47 -14.05 6.93
C ALA A 250 19.26 -14.76 6.29
N PHE A 251 18.06 -14.62 6.87
CA PHE A 251 16.83 -15.24 6.37
C PHE A 251 16.18 -14.50 5.20
N TYR A 252 16.68 -13.34 4.83
CA TYR A 252 16.11 -12.58 3.74
C TYR A 252 16.61 -13.08 2.39
N ASN A 253 15.69 -13.62 1.61
CA ASN A 253 15.93 -13.93 0.20
C ASN A 253 15.63 -12.69 -0.65
N ASP A 254 16.63 -12.14 -1.33
CA ASP A 254 16.50 -10.99 -2.23
C ASP A 254 16.12 -11.37 -3.66
N HIS A 255 16.14 -12.66 -4.00
CA HIS A 255 15.54 -13.16 -5.23
C HIS A 255 14.02 -13.09 -5.18
N ILE A 256 13.39 -13.19 -6.35
CA ILE A 256 11.94 -13.26 -6.50
C ILE A 256 11.58 -14.39 -7.46
N SER A 257 10.69 -15.28 -7.02
CA SER A 257 10.20 -16.38 -7.84
C SER A 257 8.68 -16.34 -7.99
N VAL A 258 8.19 -16.42 -9.22
CA VAL A 258 6.75 -16.60 -9.50
C VAL A 258 6.19 -17.86 -8.84
N ASP A 259 7.01 -18.90 -8.65
CA ASP A 259 6.58 -20.16 -8.00
C ASP A 259 6.40 -19.99 -6.49
N GLY A 260 7.04 -18.96 -5.91
CA GLY A 260 6.91 -18.57 -4.50
C GLY A 260 5.82 -17.54 -4.22
N MET A 261 5.14 -17.03 -5.26
CA MET A 261 4.04 -16.08 -5.10
C MET A 261 2.71 -16.79 -4.86
N VAL A 262 1.90 -16.26 -3.94
CA VAL A 262 0.56 -16.82 -3.72
C VAL A 262 -0.28 -16.71 -4.97
N LYS A 263 -1.22 -17.65 -5.10
CA LYS A 263 -2.26 -17.67 -6.12
C LYS A 263 -3.61 -17.76 -5.44
N GLN A 264 -4.57 -17.02 -5.97
CA GLN A 264 -5.97 -17.08 -5.53
C GLN A 264 -6.56 -18.48 -5.74
N TYR A 265 -7.41 -18.91 -4.81
CA TYR A 265 -8.09 -20.21 -4.88
C TYR A 265 -9.54 -20.05 -5.32
N TYR A 266 -9.98 -21.02 -6.12
CA TYR A 266 -11.29 -21.02 -6.72
C TYR A 266 -11.94 -22.39 -6.56
N LEU A 267 -13.25 -22.41 -6.68
CA LEU A 267 -14.02 -23.63 -6.87
C LEU A 267 -13.60 -24.34 -8.17
N ASN A 268 -13.83 -25.65 -8.22
CA ASN A 268 -13.59 -26.44 -9.42
C ASN A 268 -14.55 -26.05 -10.55
N ASN A 269 -14.07 -26.11 -11.79
CA ASN A 269 -14.89 -25.90 -12.98
C ASN A 269 -15.88 -27.06 -13.23
N PHE A 270 -16.91 -26.82 -14.03
CA PHE A 270 -17.83 -27.85 -14.55
C PHE A 270 -17.95 -27.74 -16.07
N ASN A 271 -18.30 -28.85 -16.74
CA ASN A 271 -18.52 -28.87 -18.19
C ASN A 271 -19.96 -28.46 -18.53
N GLU A 272 -20.17 -27.98 -19.75
CA GLU A 272 -21.51 -27.60 -20.24
C GLU A 272 -22.57 -28.71 -20.20
N LYS A 273 -22.16 -29.99 -20.23
CA LYS A 273 -23.09 -31.13 -20.08
C LYS A 273 -23.40 -31.44 -18.63
N ASP A 274 -22.60 -30.95 -17.68
CA ASP A 274 -22.81 -31.22 -16.26
C ASP A 274 -24.06 -30.50 -15.73
N LYS A 275 -24.50 -29.43 -16.40
CA LYS A 275 -25.74 -28.70 -16.11
C LYS A 275 -27.00 -29.33 -16.72
N ASP A 276 -26.88 -30.43 -17.45
CA ASP A 276 -28.04 -31.17 -17.95
C ASP A 276 -28.92 -31.58 -16.75
N ASP A 277 -30.23 -31.36 -16.90
CA ASP A 277 -31.28 -31.56 -15.89
C ASP A 277 -31.14 -30.71 -14.61
N ALA A 278 -30.24 -29.71 -14.58
CA ALA A 278 -30.10 -28.82 -13.44
C ALA A 278 -31.29 -27.87 -13.33
N LYS A 279 -31.85 -27.74 -12.12
CA LYS A 279 -32.88 -26.75 -11.82
C LYS A 279 -32.25 -25.36 -11.83
N VAL A 280 -32.70 -24.50 -12.76
CA VAL A 280 -32.27 -23.09 -12.79
C VAL A 280 -32.83 -22.35 -11.57
N ILE A 281 -31.96 -21.65 -10.84
CA ILE A 281 -32.31 -20.79 -9.72
C ILE A 281 -31.83 -19.36 -10.00
N ARG A 282 -32.32 -18.40 -9.21
CA ARG A 282 -31.87 -17.01 -9.23
C ARG A 282 -31.55 -16.55 -7.81
N LEU A 283 -30.60 -15.63 -7.69
CA LEU A 283 -30.38 -14.90 -6.44
C LEU A 283 -31.51 -13.90 -6.24
N ASN A 284 -32.10 -13.91 -5.05
CA ASN A 284 -33.15 -12.96 -4.68
C ASN A 284 -32.59 -11.55 -4.47
N ASP A 285 -31.32 -11.45 -4.08
CA ASP A 285 -30.61 -10.20 -3.84
C ASP A 285 -29.12 -10.35 -4.19
N TYR A 286 -28.56 -9.31 -4.79
CA TYR A 286 -27.15 -9.22 -5.17
C TYR A 286 -26.28 -8.50 -4.12
N GLU A 287 -26.81 -8.18 -2.93
CA GLU A 287 -26.05 -7.64 -1.79
C GLU A 287 -24.82 -8.48 -1.42
N ILE A 288 -24.83 -9.79 -1.69
CA ILE A 288 -23.64 -10.64 -1.50
C ILE A 288 -22.43 -10.13 -2.28
N ILE A 289 -22.63 -9.57 -3.48
CA ILE A 289 -21.55 -9.05 -4.31
C ILE A 289 -21.00 -7.75 -3.70
N LYS A 290 -21.87 -6.88 -3.19
CA LYS A 290 -21.45 -5.63 -2.53
C LYS A 290 -20.62 -5.87 -1.27
N LYS A 291 -21.04 -6.87 -0.48
CA LYS A 291 -20.41 -7.22 0.79
C LYS A 291 -19.23 -8.15 0.64
N ASN A 292 -18.94 -8.59 -0.59
CA ASN A 292 -17.85 -9.52 -0.85
C ASN A 292 -16.49 -8.90 -0.47
N PRO A 293 -15.77 -9.42 0.55
CA PRO A 293 -14.47 -8.89 0.95
C PRO A 293 -13.40 -9.05 -0.16
N PHE A 294 -13.56 -10.03 -1.05
CA PHE A 294 -12.63 -10.30 -2.14
C PHE A 294 -12.78 -9.32 -3.32
N GLY A 295 -13.88 -8.55 -3.39
CA GLY A 295 -14.14 -7.57 -4.45
C GLY A 295 -15.26 -7.95 -5.41
N TYR A 296 -15.32 -7.23 -6.53
CA TYR A 296 -16.50 -7.14 -7.38
C TYR A 296 -16.40 -7.90 -8.71
N LEU A 297 -15.35 -8.69 -8.92
CA LEU A 297 -15.23 -9.55 -10.10
C LEU A 297 -15.97 -10.88 -9.93
N PRO A 298 -16.35 -11.53 -11.04
CA PRO A 298 -16.77 -12.94 -11.06
C PRO A 298 -15.83 -13.87 -10.29
N SER A 299 -14.52 -13.78 -10.53
CA SER A 299 -13.50 -14.55 -9.81
C SER A 299 -13.47 -14.27 -8.30
N ASN A 300 -13.80 -13.05 -7.87
CA ASN A 300 -13.89 -12.72 -6.44
C ASN A 300 -15.14 -13.30 -5.81
N LEU A 301 -16.26 -13.37 -6.54
CA LEU A 301 -17.46 -14.05 -6.06
C LEU A 301 -17.22 -15.57 -5.95
N ASN A 302 -16.46 -16.15 -6.88
CA ASN A 302 -15.98 -17.52 -6.78
C ASN A 302 -15.14 -17.74 -5.51
N GLN A 303 -14.15 -16.88 -5.24
CA GLN A 303 -13.33 -16.94 -4.02
C GLN A 303 -14.20 -16.91 -2.74
N LEU A 304 -15.23 -16.07 -2.72
CA LEU A 304 -16.17 -16.04 -1.59
C LEU A 304 -16.82 -17.41 -1.37
N PHE A 305 -17.35 -18.04 -2.42
CA PHE A 305 -17.96 -19.36 -2.33
C PHE A 305 -16.95 -20.49 -2.03
N TYR A 306 -15.68 -20.34 -2.45
CA TYR A 306 -14.60 -21.25 -2.11
C TYR A 306 -14.37 -21.30 -0.59
N TYR A 307 -14.35 -20.15 0.08
CA TYR A 307 -14.12 -20.10 1.53
C TYR A 307 -15.40 -20.33 2.36
N MET A 308 -16.58 -20.03 1.81
CA MET A 308 -17.86 -20.16 2.51
C MET A 308 -18.27 -21.61 2.73
N ASN A 309 -18.69 -21.93 3.96
CA ASN A 309 -19.15 -23.25 4.33
C ASN A 309 -20.52 -23.58 3.72
N PHE A 310 -20.80 -24.87 3.52
CA PHE A 310 -22.03 -25.30 2.87
C PHE A 310 -23.31 -24.89 3.61
N LYS A 311 -23.27 -24.75 4.94
CA LYS A 311 -24.44 -24.30 5.72
C LYS A 311 -24.85 -22.88 5.33
N SER A 312 -23.88 -21.99 5.15
CA SER A 312 -24.13 -20.59 4.79
C SER A 312 -24.56 -20.48 3.33
N ILE A 313 -23.93 -21.24 2.43
CA ILE A 313 -24.36 -21.34 1.02
C ILE A 313 -25.80 -21.87 0.92
N SER A 314 -26.15 -22.89 1.70
CA SER A 314 -27.51 -23.45 1.75
C SER A 314 -28.55 -22.41 2.14
N LYS A 315 -28.26 -21.60 3.16
CA LYS A 315 -29.13 -20.50 3.60
C LYS A 315 -29.26 -19.41 2.53
N LEU A 316 -28.15 -19.04 1.90
CA LEU A 316 -28.11 -18.01 0.87
C LEU A 316 -28.92 -18.39 -0.38
N LEU A 317 -28.74 -19.63 -0.86
CA LEU A 317 -29.35 -20.09 -2.11
C LEU A 317 -30.71 -20.79 -1.92
N ASN A 318 -31.15 -20.95 -0.68
CA ASN A 318 -32.33 -21.73 -0.30
C ASN A 318 -32.29 -23.17 -0.88
N ILE A 319 -31.14 -23.82 -0.73
CA ILE A 319 -30.91 -25.22 -1.13
C ILE A 319 -30.46 -26.01 0.09
N GLU A 320 -31.26 -26.97 0.50
CA GLU A 320 -30.92 -27.81 1.64
C GLU A 320 -29.81 -28.83 1.30
N ASN A 321 -28.95 -29.11 2.29
CA ASN A 321 -28.00 -30.22 2.25
C ASN A 321 -27.03 -30.20 1.05
N ILE A 322 -26.39 -29.06 0.78
CA ILE A 322 -25.35 -28.95 -0.26
C ILE A 322 -24.14 -29.84 0.08
N ILE A 323 -23.63 -30.56 -0.91
CA ILE A 323 -22.40 -31.38 -0.80
C ILE A 323 -21.32 -30.98 -1.79
N LYS A 324 -21.68 -30.28 -2.86
CA LYS A 324 -20.77 -29.88 -3.93
C LYS A 324 -21.19 -28.56 -4.53
N ILE A 325 -20.22 -27.72 -4.81
CA ILE A 325 -20.37 -26.51 -5.60
C ILE A 325 -19.19 -26.39 -6.57
N GLN A 326 -19.50 -26.03 -7.81
CA GLN A 326 -18.56 -25.82 -8.91
C GLN A 326 -18.91 -24.50 -9.60
N SER A 327 -17.97 -23.92 -10.34
CA SER A 327 -18.19 -22.64 -11.00
C SER A 327 -17.38 -22.46 -12.27
N ASN A 328 -17.95 -21.75 -13.25
CA ASN A 328 -17.20 -21.19 -14.38
C ASN A 328 -17.34 -19.67 -14.32
N PHE A 329 -16.26 -18.92 -14.57
CA PHE A 329 -16.30 -17.45 -14.51
C PHE A 329 -15.47 -16.81 -15.62
N ASN A 330 -15.83 -15.59 -15.98
CA ASN A 330 -15.14 -14.78 -16.96
C ASN A 330 -15.13 -13.30 -16.53
N ASP A 331 -13.97 -12.84 -16.07
CA ASP A 331 -13.76 -11.47 -15.60
C ASP A 331 -13.69 -10.44 -16.73
N GLU A 332 -13.48 -10.83 -17.99
CA GLU A 332 -13.44 -9.89 -19.13
C GLU A 332 -14.83 -9.37 -19.46
N ILE A 333 -15.85 -10.23 -19.36
CA ILE A 333 -17.25 -9.87 -19.65
C ILE A 333 -18.08 -9.64 -18.38
N GLY A 334 -17.56 -10.04 -17.21
CA GLY A 334 -18.25 -9.89 -15.93
C GLY A 334 -19.36 -10.93 -15.74
N GLU A 335 -19.05 -12.21 -15.92
CA GLU A 335 -20.02 -13.33 -15.82
C GLU A 335 -19.50 -14.46 -14.92
N ILE A 336 -20.39 -15.05 -14.12
CA ILE A 336 -20.15 -16.28 -13.36
C ILE A 336 -21.36 -17.20 -13.38
N GLU A 337 -21.07 -18.49 -13.48
CA GLU A 337 -22.02 -19.58 -13.39
C GLU A 337 -21.66 -20.49 -12.22
N LEU A 338 -22.65 -21.00 -11.50
CA LEU A 338 -22.51 -21.93 -10.38
C LEU A 338 -23.36 -23.18 -10.63
N LEU A 339 -22.75 -24.34 -10.39
CA LEU A 339 -23.42 -25.64 -10.37
C LEU A 339 -23.35 -26.22 -8.96
N ILE A 340 -24.51 -26.43 -8.34
CA ILE A 340 -24.65 -26.90 -6.96
C ILE A 340 -25.29 -28.29 -6.98
N THR A 341 -24.79 -29.20 -6.15
CA THR A 341 -25.38 -30.54 -5.95
C THR A 341 -25.70 -30.76 -4.48
N ASN A 342 -26.92 -31.22 -4.18
CA ASN A 342 -27.33 -31.59 -2.84
C ASN A 342 -27.12 -33.08 -2.55
N LYS A 343 -27.33 -33.51 -1.30
CA LYS A 343 -27.22 -34.92 -0.88
C LYS A 343 -28.12 -35.89 -1.66
N ASN A 344 -29.20 -35.40 -2.27
CA ASN A 344 -30.12 -36.19 -3.09
C ASN A 344 -29.67 -36.27 -4.56
N ASN A 345 -28.45 -35.82 -4.89
CA ASN A 345 -27.92 -35.69 -6.24
C ASN A 345 -28.74 -34.77 -7.15
N GLN A 346 -29.60 -33.91 -6.60
CA GLN A 346 -30.30 -32.89 -7.38
C GLN A 346 -29.33 -31.75 -7.69
N LYS A 347 -29.30 -31.34 -8.96
CA LYS A 347 -28.44 -30.28 -9.46
C LYS A 347 -29.22 -28.96 -9.55
N TYR A 348 -28.54 -27.87 -9.21
CA TYR A 348 -29.06 -26.52 -9.34
C TYR A 348 -28.05 -25.65 -10.10
N TYR A 349 -28.53 -24.79 -10.97
CA TYR A 349 -27.70 -23.91 -11.80
C TYR A 349 -28.08 -22.45 -11.60
N LEU A 350 -27.08 -21.60 -11.40
CA LEU A 350 -27.22 -20.16 -11.21
C LEU A 350 -26.24 -19.42 -12.11
N LYS A 351 -26.72 -18.46 -12.89
CA LYS A 351 -25.90 -17.54 -13.67
C LYS A 351 -26.07 -16.11 -13.17
N ILE A 352 -24.97 -15.37 -13.08
CA ILE A 352 -24.92 -13.97 -12.70
C ILE A 352 -24.01 -13.24 -13.69
N ASP A 353 -24.54 -12.19 -14.29
CA ASP A 353 -23.80 -11.30 -15.19
C ASP A 353 -24.17 -9.82 -14.97
N LYS A 354 -23.53 -8.92 -15.73
CA LYS A 354 -23.78 -7.47 -15.68
C LYS A 354 -25.20 -7.07 -16.10
N THR A 355 -25.95 -7.93 -16.80
CA THR A 355 -27.37 -7.68 -17.11
C THR A 355 -28.26 -7.94 -15.91
N ASN A 356 -27.83 -8.79 -14.99
CA ASN A 356 -28.55 -9.08 -13.76
C ASN A 356 -28.29 -8.06 -12.65
N THR A 357 -27.05 -7.53 -12.57
CA THR A 357 -26.65 -6.61 -11.49
C THR A 357 -25.51 -5.70 -11.91
N SER A 358 -25.58 -4.43 -11.51
CA SER A 358 -24.51 -3.45 -11.73
C SER A 358 -23.34 -3.58 -10.74
N TYR A 359 -23.46 -4.41 -9.70
CA TYR A 359 -22.41 -4.61 -8.70
C TYR A 359 -21.30 -5.52 -9.20
N LEU A 360 -21.61 -6.45 -10.10
CA LEU A 360 -20.60 -7.28 -10.74
C LEU A 360 -19.87 -6.46 -11.81
N LYS A 361 -18.54 -6.54 -11.81
CA LYS A 361 -17.65 -5.75 -12.68
C LYS A 361 -16.87 -6.63 -13.64
N SER A 362 -16.41 -6.04 -14.73
CA SER A 362 -15.39 -6.62 -15.61
C SER A 362 -14.04 -5.95 -15.40
N ASN A 363 -12.97 -6.56 -15.93
CA ASN A 363 -11.62 -5.99 -15.88
C ASN A 363 -11.57 -4.54 -16.42
N LEU A 364 -12.29 -4.27 -17.52
CA LEU A 364 -12.33 -2.96 -18.15
C LEU A 364 -12.90 -1.86 -17.24
N ASP A 365 -13.84 -2.19 -16.35
CA ASP A 365 -14.40 -1.21 -15.39
C ASP A 365 -13.31 -0.67 -14.44
N PHE A 366 -12.33 -1.52 -14.05
CA PHE A 366 -11.22 -1.12 -13.19
C PHE A 366 -10.16 -0.30 -13.94
N TYR A 367 -9.84 -0.68 -15.18
CA TYR A 367 -8.92 0.12 -16.01
C TYR A 367 -9.49 1.49 -16.34
N GLN A 368 -10.78 1.57 -16.68
CA GLN A 368 -11.48 2.85 -16.89
C GLN A 368 -11.40 3.73 -15.63
N TYR A 369 -11.62 3.13 -14.46
CA TYR A 369 -11.53 3.85 -13.19
C TYR A 369 -10.14 4.49 -12.97
N ILE A 370 -9.06 3.76 -13.28
CA ILE A 370 -7.69 4.28 -13.20
C ILE A 370 -7.42 5.34 -14.28
N TYR A 371 -7.82 5.06 -15.51
CA TYR A 371 -7.64 5.93 -16.66
C TYR A 371 -8.27 7.31 -16.45
N ASP A 372 -9.49 7.37 -15.92
CA ASP A 372 -10.19 8.62 -15.67
C ASP A 372 -9.45 9.55 -14.71
N ARG A 373 -8.64 8.99 -13.80
CA ARG A 373 -7.97 9.69 -12.69
C ARG A 373 -6.49 9.93 -12.91
N SER A 374 -5.94 9.43 -14.01
CA SER A 374 -4.49 9.43 -14.24
C SER A 374 -4.11 10.13 -15.53
N PHE A 375 -2.92 10.72 -15.50
CA PHE A 375 -2.27 11.35 -16.65
C PHE A 375 -0.75 11.16 -16.53
N MET A 376 -0.01 11.40 -17.60
CA MET A 376 1.45 11.45 -17.55
C MET A 376 1.91 12.90 -17.45
N MET A 377 2.96 13.16 -16.67
CA MET A 377 3.66 14.44 -16.68
C MET A 377 5.09 14.26 -17.19
N LEU A 378 5.53 15.19 -18.03
CA LEU A 378 6.88 15.25 -18.59
C LEU A 378 7.54 16.58 -18.22
N TYR A 379 8.84 16.56 -18.00
CA TYR A 379 9.66 17.76 -17.86
C TYR A 379 10.97 17.63 -18.63
N TYR A 380 11.50 18.79 -19.02
CA TYR A 380 12.74 18.94 -19.76
C TYR A 380 13.62 19.95 -19.03
N GLY A 381 14.88 19.61 -18.81
CA GLY A 381 15.80 20.45 -18.06
C GLY A 381 17.26 20.21 -18.36
N THR A 382 18.13 20.90 -17.64
CA THR A 382 19.59 20.79 -17.80
C THR A 382 20.20 19.96 -16.68
N GLU A 383 21.12 19.06 -17.01
CA GLU A 383 21.87 18.29 -16.02
C GLU A 383 23.37 18.35 -16.31
N TRP A 384 24.20 18.19 -15.27
CA TRP A 384 25.64 18.05 -15.48
C TRP A 384 25.97 16.61 -15.81
N PHE A 385 26.50 16.39 -17.00
CA PHE A 385 26.89 15.06 -17.44
C PHE A 385 28.30 14.74 -16.92
N ARG A 386 28.41 13.63 -16.18
CA ARG A 386 29.68 13.02 -15.77
C ARG A 386 29.68 11.56 -16.23
N ASP A 387 30.55 11.24 -17.18
CA ASP A 387 30.69 9.88 -17.67
C ASP A 387 31.21 8.96 -16.55
N PRO A 388 30.50 7.86 -16.21
CA PRO A 388 30.91 6.94 -15.14
C PRO A 388 32.32 6.36 -15.36
N PHE A 389 32.74 6.19 -16.62
CA PHE A 389 34.04 5.66 -17.00
C PHE A 389 35.08 6.75 -17.33
N ARG A 390 34.70 8.04 -17.23
CA ARG A 390 35.52 9.22 -17.54
C ARG A 390 36.14 9.24 -18.95
N ILE A 391 35.50 8.56 -19.90
CA ILE A 391 35.84 8.53 -21.32
C ILE A 391 35.44 9.86 -21.98
N GLN A 392 34.26 10.40 -21.63
CA GLN A 392 33.78 11.66 -22.16
C GLN A 392 34.07 12.83 -21.21
N LYS A 393 34.34 14.01 -21.78
CA LYS A 393 34.49 15.23 -21.00
C LYS A 393 33.17 15.62 -20.35
N GLU A 394 33.26 16.02 -19.09
CA GLU A 394 32.12 16.58 -18.37
C GLU A 394 31.61 17.86 -19.06
N HIS A 395 30.29 18.00 -19.15
CA HIS A 395 29.64 19.14 -19.79
C HIS A 395 28.20 19.32 -19.28
N LEU A 396 27.61 20.46 -19.59
CA LEU A 396 26.18 20.68 -19.37
C LEU A 396 25.39 19.98 -20.48
N GLY A 397 24.54 19.02 -20.10
CA GLY A 397 23.68 18.27 -21.00
C GLY A 397 22.20 18.63 -20.84
N HIS A 398 21.39 18.08 -21.75
CA HIS A 398 19.93 18.14 -21.69
C HIS A 398 19.39 16.83 -21.13
N THR A 399 18.36 16.92 -20.30
CA THR A 399 17.69 15.78 -19.70
C THR A 399 16.18 15.92 -19.84
N SER A 400 15.50 14.79 -19.93
CA SER A 400 14.05 14.73 -19.91
C SER A 400 13.62 13.54 -19.07
N SER A 401 12.55 13.70 -18.33
CA SER A 401 11.95 12.61 -17.57
C SER A 401 10.44 12.81 -17.51
N GLY A 402 9.75 11.75 -17.12
CA GLY A 402 8.33 11.78 -16.89
C GLY A 402 7.83 10.47 -16.32
N GLY A 403 6.58 10.49 -15.92
CA GLY A 403 5.94 9.33 -15.33
C GLY A 403 4.46 9.56 -15.10
N SER A 404 3.83 8.51 -14.62
CA SER A 404 2.40 8.49 -14.34
C SER A 404 2.09 9.28 -13.07
N MET A 405 0.94 9.93 -13.09
CA MET A 405 0.40 10.73 -12.00
C MET A 405 -1.09 10.46 -11.87
N TRP A 406 -1.64 10.58 -10.67
CA TRP A 406 -3.08 10.44 -10.45
C TRP A 406 -3.56 11.34 -9.31
N VAL A 407 -4.80 11.78 -9.41
CA VAL A 407 -5.36 12.79 -8.50
C VAL A 407 -5.91 12.13 -7.24
N VAL A 408 -5.32 12.49 -6.11
CA VAL A 408 -5.70 12.02 -4.77
C VAL A 408 -6.93 12.76 -4.26
N ASP A 409 -6.90 14.10 -4.33
CA ASP A 409 -7.93 15.01 -3.79
C ASP A 409 -7.73 16.42 -4.38
N ARG A 410 -8.63 17.36 -4.08
CA ARG A 410 -8.45 18.80 -4.36
C ARG A 410 -8.36 19.61 -3.09
N ILE A 411 -7.45 20.57 -3.08
CA ILE A 411 -7.31 21.59 -2.03
C ILE A 411 -8.30 22.72 -2.30
N ILE A 412 -9.03 23.12 -1.26
CA ILE A 412 -9.93 24.28 -1.34
C ILE A 412 -9.10 25.55 -1.13
N ASN A 413 -8.79 26.26 -2.23
CA ASN A 413 -8.04 27.50 -2.20
C ASN A 413 -8.79 28.62 -2.95
N LYS A 414 -9.53 29.44 -2.20
CA LYS A 414 -10.34 30.54 -2.74
C LYS A 414 -9.52 31.61 -3.48
N GLU A 415 -8.25 31.80 -3.13
CA GLU A 415 -7.40 32.79 -3.79
C GLU A 415 -6.93 32.28 -5.15
N ALA A 416 -6.50 31.02 -5.23
CA ALA A 416 -6.16 30.38 -6.50
C ALA A 416 -7.37 30.30 -7.44
N GLU A 417 -8.55 29.96 -6.89
CA GLU A 417 -9.78 29.88 -7.66
C GLU A 417 -10.19 31.23 -8.28
N LYS A 418 -10.00 32.34 -7.55
CA LYS A 418 -10.20 33.70 -8.08
C LYS A 418 -9.22 34.06 -9.21
N GLN A 419 -8.03 33.46 -9.20
CA GLN A 419 -7.02 33.61 -10.24
C GLN A 419 -7.18 32.60 -11.39
N ASP A 420 -8.33 31.92 -11.45
CA ASP A 420 -8.65 30.90 -12.47
C ASP A 420 -7.76 29.65 -12.40
N TYR A 421 -7.43 29.20 -11.18
CA TYR A 421 -6.71 27.95 -10.94
C TYR A 421 -7.51 26.97 -10.07
N TRP A 422 -7.28 25.69 -10.32
CA TRP A 422 -7.54 24.60 -9.37
C TRP A 422 -6.23 24.20 -8.72
N GLU A 423 -6.29 23.77 -7.45
CA GLU A 423 -5.13 23.24 -6.71
C GLU A 423 -5.40 21.78 -6.33
N LEU A 424 -4.66 20.86 -6.94
CA LEU A 424 -4.87 19.41 -6.80
C LEU A 424 -3.76 18.79 -5.96
N LEU A 425 -4.12 17.77 -5.16
CA LEU A 425 -3.18 16.82 -4.60
C LEU A 425 -3.03 15.65 -5.57
N VAL A 426 -1.81 15.43 -6.04
CA VAL A 426 -1.49 14.43 -7.06
C VAL A 426 -0.38 13.53 -6.55
N ALA A 427 -0.52 12.22 -6.71
CA ALA A 427 0.49 11.25 -6.29
C ALA A 427 1.37 10.80 -7.46
N THR A 428 2.64 10.58 -7.17
CA THR A 428 3.62 9.92 -8.06
C THR A 428 4.78 9.33 -7.23
N ASN A 429 5.81 8.78 -7.88
CA ASN A 429 7.05 8.36 -7.22
C ASN A 429 8.02 9.53 -7.04
N ILE A 430 8.90 9.45 -6.04
CA ILE A 430 9.98 10.44 -5.83
C ILE A 430 10.88 10.48 -7.06
N HIS A 431 11.27 9.33 -7.61
CA HIS A 431 12.18 9.32 -8.76
C HIS A 431 11.55 9.92 -10.03
N VAL A 432 10.21 9.94 -10.14
CA VAL A 432 9.50 10.61 -11.23
C VAL A 432 9.58 12.13 -11.07
N PHE A 433 9.57 12.67 -9.85
CA PHE A 433 9.64 14.11 -9.58
C PHE A 433 10.87 14.52 -8.75
N SER A 434 12.02 13.90 -9.03
CA SER A 434 13.20 14.07 -8.18
C SER A 434 13.83 15.45 -8.30
N LEU A 435 14.00 15.94 -9.53
CA LEU A 435 14.61 17.22 -9.91
C LEU A 435 16.03 17.50 -9.37
N ASN A 436 16.61 16.64 -8.53
CA ASN A 436 17.93 16.83 -7.92
C ASN A 436 19.05 16.87 -8.96
N LYS A 437 19.01 16.03 -10.01
CA LYS A 437 19.98 16.05 -11.11
C LYS A 437 20.02 17.39 -11.86
N ILE A 438 18.92 18.15 -11.83
CA ILE A 438 18.83 19.48 -12.43
C ILE A 438 19.34 20.55 -11.47
N PHE A 439 18.88 20.54 -10.22
CA PHE A 439 19.05 21.69 -9.31
C PHE A 439 20.07 21.49 -8.18
N ASP A 440 20.50 20.27 -7.89
CA ASP A 440 21.50 19.99 -6.86
C ASP A 440 22.92 20.01 -7.43
N LYS A 441 23.58 21.16 -7.30
CA LYS A 441 24.96 21.35 -7.72
C LYS A 441 25.95 20.48 -6.92
N SER A 442 25.61 20.13 -5.67
CA SER A 442 26.51 19.42 -4.76
C SER A 442 26.79 17.97 -5.20
N LEU A 443 25.92 17.40 -6.03
CA LEU A 443 26.13 16.08 -6.67
C LEU A 443 27.41 16.04 -7.53
N TYR A 444 27.82 17.21 -8.06
CA TYR A 444 28.89 17.30 -9.04
C TYR A 444 30.11 18.06 -8.51
N PHE A 445 29.90 19.07 -7.66
CA PHE A 445 30.95 19.99 -7.21
C PHE A 445 30.86 20.25 -5.70
N ARG A 446 32.01 20.42 -5.05
CA ARG A 446 32.07 20.77 -3.62
C ARG A 446 31.65 22.22 -3.38
N LYS A 447 31.25 22.54 -2.15
CA LYS A 447 31.08 23.93 -1.71
C LYS A 447 32.33 24.76 -2.01
N ASN A 448 32.14 25.91 -2.65
CA ASN A 448 33.22 26.83 -3.05
C ASN A 448 34.22 26.25 -4.06
N ASP A 449 33.84 25.25 -4.85
CA ASP A 449 34.68 24.75 -5.94
C ASP A 449 34.94 25.84 -6.99
N ASN A 450 36.21 26.18 -7.19
CA ASN A 450 36.68 27.20 -8.13
C ASN A 450 36.93 26.66 -9.55
N ASN A 451 36.70 25.36 -9.79
CA ASN A 451 36.82 24.71 -11.09
C ASN A 451 35.96 25.44 -12.14
N ILE A 452 36.51 25.61 -13.35
CA ILE A 452 35.80 26.22 -14.49
C ILE A 452 34.49 25.49 -14.80
N ASN A 453 34.44 24.16 -14.63
CA ASN A 453 33.23 23.36 -14.82
C ASN A 453 32.12 23.75 -13.83
N SER A 454 32.48 24.01 -12.56
CA SER A 454 31.54 24.50 -11.54
C SER A 454 30.93 25.84 -11.95
N LYS A 455 31.67 26.69 -12.68
CA LYS A 455 31.16 27.97 -13.20
C LYS A 455 30.26 27.82 -14.44
N TRP A 456 30.40 26.71 -15.18
CA TRP A 456 29.58 26.41 -16.36
C TRP A 456 28.28 25.67 -16.03
N TRP A 457 28.19 25.09 -14.84
CA TRP A 457 26.95 24.50 -14.34
C TRP A 457 25.81 25.52 -14.37
N LYS A 458 24.68 25.12 -14.95
CA LYS A 458 23.44 25.90 -14.99
C LYS A 458 22.25 24.96 -14.81
N ALA A 459 21.45 25.18 -13.78
CA ALA A 459 20.17 24.48 -13.61
C ALA A 459 19.05 25.21 -14.33
N GLY A 460 18.05 24.48 -14.81
CA GLY A 460 16.75 25.03 -15.19
C GLY A 460 15.96 24.13 -16.12
N PHE A 461 14.75 24.56 -16.42
CA PHE A 461 13.82 23.94 -17.36
C PHE A 461 13.88 24.60 -18.72
N TYR A 462 13.51 23.85 -19.76
CA TYR A 462 13.35 24.38 -21.11
C TYR A 462 12.10 23.81 -21.81
N ASP A 463 11.62 24.50 -22.84
CA ASP A 463 10.58 23.97 -23.74
C ASP A 463 11.28 23.33 -24.95
N PRO A 464 11.08 22.02 -25.22
CA PRO A 464 11.69 21.34 -26.36
C PRO A 464 11.22 21.87 -27.72
N ASN A 465 10.15 22.68 -27.76
CA ASN A 465 9.61 23.28 -28.98
C ASN A 465 10.09 24.74 -29.21
N ASP A 466 10.81 25.35 -28.26
CA ASP A 466 11.30 26.75 -28.34
C ASP A 466 12.83 26.81 -28.21
N TRP A 467 13.52 26.12 -29.13
CA TRP A 467 15.00 26.06 -29.13
C TRP A 467 15.65 27.41 -29.42
N ASP A 468 15.04 28.25 -30.25
CA ASP A 468 15.58 29.56 -30.63
C ASP A 468 15.75 30.49 -29.41
N ASN A 469 14.85 30.41 -28.44
CA ASN A 469 14.91 31.19 -27.20
C ASN A 469 15.46 30.42 -26.00
N TYR A 470 15.94 29.18 -26.18
CA TYR A 470 16.38 28.29 -25.10
C TYR A 470 17.27 28.99 -24.05
N TRP A 471 18.36 29.63 -24.49
CA TRP A 471 19.31 30.25 -23.55
C TRP A 471 18.73 31.48 -22.84
N ASN A 472 17.86 32.23 -23.53
CA ASN A 472 17.18 33.38 -22.95
C ASN A 472 16.15 32.92 -21.91
N ASN A 473 15.35 31.92 -22.24
CA ASN A 473 14.35 31.33 -21.34
C ASN A 473 15.00 30.71 -20.11
N LEU A 474 16.09 29.95 -20.28
CA LEU A 474 16.85 29.36 -19.18
C LEU A 474 17.47 30.43 -18.26
N LYS A 475 18.05 31.49 -18.86
CA LYS A 475 18.65 32.60 -18.10
C LYS A 475 17.61 33.40 -17.33
N ASN A 476 16.47 33.70 -17.97
CA ASN A 476 15.42 34.55 -17.41
C ASN A 476 14.39 33.78 -16.58
N ARG A 477 14.47 32.45 -16.53
CA ARG A 477 13.51 31.58 -15.84
C ARG A 477 12.07 31.73 -16.37
N THR A 478 11.92 31.83 -17.69
CA THR A 478 10.64 32.09 -18.36
C THR A 478 10.24 30.98 -19.33
N ASN A 479 8.95 30.95 -19.68
CA ASN A 479 8.38 30.15 -20.79
C ASN A 479 8.65 28.64 -20.71
N ALA A 480 8.83 28.09 -19.49
CA ALA A 480 8.93 26.65 -19.29
C ALA A 480 7.70 26.13 -18.54
N LYS A 481 7.13 25.03 -19.05
CA LYS A 481 5.98 24.36 -18.46
C LYS A 481 6.25 22.86 -18.39
N PHE A 482 5.70 22.19 -17.38
CA PHE A 482 5.59 20.74 -17.44
C PHE A 482 4.50 20.38 -18.45
N MET A 483 4.86 19.42 -19.31
CA MET A 483 3.96 18.92 -20.33
C MET A 483 3.14 17.78 -19.72
N THR A 484 1.91 17.62 -20.16
CA THR A 484 1.04 16.53 -19.72
C THR A 484 0.47 15.78 -20.90
N LEU A 485 0.24 14.49 -20.71
CA LEU A 485 -0.26 13.59 -21.75
C LEU A 485 -1.37 12.71 -21.19
N ARG A 486 -2.42 12.51 -21.99
CA ARG A 486 -3.52 11.57 -21.74
C ARG A 486 -4.08 11.11 -23.09
N ALA A 487 -4.57 9.87 -23.17
CA ALA A 487 -5.26 9.39 -24.38
C ALA A 487 -6.55 10.19 -24.65
N LYS A 488 -6.98 10.30 -25.91
CA LYS A 488 -8.15 11.13 -26.24
C LYS A 488 -9.49 10.44 -26.00
N ASP A 489 -9.49 9.11 -25.89
CA ASP A 489 -10.72 8.32 -25.77
C ASP A 489 -11.41 8.62 -24.44
N GLU A 490 -12.73 8.86 -24.48
CA GLU A 490 -13.51 9.04 -23.26
C GLU A 490 -13.70 7.71 -22.52
N PHE A 491 -13.88 6.62 -23.29
CA PHE A 491 -14.07 5.26 -22.79
C PHE A 491 -13.06 4.31 -23.43
N LEU A 492 -12.43 3.50 -22.61
CA LEU A 492 -11.53 2.45 -23.04
C LEU A 492 -12.31 1.32 -23.71
N SER A 493 -11.75 0.78 -24.80
CA SER A 493 -12.22 -0.46 -25.43
C SER A 493 -11.39 -1.69 -25.03
N SER A 494 -10.22 -1.47 -24.44
CA SER A 494 -9.30 -2.51 -23.97
C SER A 494 -8.51 -2.02 -22.74
N ASN A 495 -7.58 -2.84 -22.24
CA ASN A 495 -6.67 -2.44 -21.18
C ASN A 495 -5.53 -1.51 -21.66
N SER A 496 -5.54 -1.05 -22.90
CA SER A 496 -4.56 -0.09 -23.42
C SER A 496 -5.20 0.99 -24.30
N ALA A 497 -4.57 2.16 -24.33
CA ALA A 497 -4.89 3.25 -25.22
C ALA A 497 -3.61 3.97 -25.65
N TYR A 498 -3.38 4.03 -26.96
CA TYR A 498 -2.19 4.65 -27.53
C TYR A 498 -2.24 6.17 -27.39
N VAL A 499 -1.09 6.79 -27.10
CA VAL A 499 -0.92 8.24 -27.19
C VAL A 499 0.44 8.56 -27.82
N ASP A 500 0.47 9.48 -28.77
CA ASP A 500 1.73 10.01 -29.29
C ASP A 500 2.30 11.04 -28.30
N LYS A 501 3.57 10.88 -27.90
CA LYS A 501 4.28 11.82 -27.03
C LYS A 501 4.26 13.26 -27.55
N ASN A 502 4.17 13.46 -28.88
CA ASN A 502 4.11 14.78 -29.50
C ASN A 502 2.77 15.49 -29.24
N GLU A 503 1.76 14.76 -28.74
CA GLU A 503 0.48 15.32 -28.28
C GLU A 503 0.54 15.83 -26.83
N ALA A 504 1.70 15.77 -26.18
CA ALA A 504 1.87 16.35 -24.86
C ALA A 504 1.61 17.86 -24.92
N ILE A 505 0.81 18.35 -23.99
CA ILE A 505 0.38 19.76 -23.94
C ILE A 505 1.01 20.49 -22.75
N PRO A 506 1.37 21.77 -22.90
CA PRO A 506 1.97 22.56 -21.83
C PRO A 506 0.93 23.00 -20.80
N THR A 507 0.99 22.43 -19.59
CA THR A 507 -0.14 22.51 -18.64
C THR A 507 0.19 23.17 -17.30
N ILE A 508 1.39 22.96 -16.77
CA ILE A 508 1.76 23.37 -15.41
C ILE A 508 2.97 24.31 -15.48
N GLU A 509 2.86 25.51 -14.92
CA GLU A 509 3.97 26.48 -14.87
C GLU A 509 5.11 25.97 -13.97
N SER A 510 6.27 25.64 -14.53
CA SER A 510 7.32 24.91 -13.81
C SER A 510 8.05 25.78 -12.77
N TYR A 511 8.66 26.89 -13.20
CA TYR A 511 9.46 27.76 -12.32
C TYR A 511 8.68 28.35 -11.15
N SER A 512 7.38 28.61 -11.32
CA SER A 512 6.54 29.16 -10.26
C SER A 512 6.09 28.15 -9.20
N GLN A 513 6.30 26.84 -9.44
CA GLN A 513 5.70 25.79 -8.60
C GLN A 513 6.70 24.73 -8.12
N TYR A 514 7.76 24.42 -8.87
CA TYR A 514 8.52 23.18 -8.67
C TYR A 514 9.10 22.98 -7.25
N LEU A 515 9.53 24.04 -6.57
CA LEU A 515 10.05 23.98 -5.20
C LEU A 515 8.96 23.70 -4.15
N ASP A 516 7.72 24.11 -4.41
CA ASP A 516 6.59 24.02 -3.49
C ASP A 516 5.60 22.90 -3.83
N MET A 517 5.74 22.29 -5.01
CA MET A 517 4.92 21.15 -5.41
C MET A 517 5.07 19.99 -4.42
N PRO A 518 6.29 19.55 -4.03
CA PRO A 518 6.43 18.45 -3.09
C PRO A 518 5.82 18.78 -1.73
N TYR A 519 4.74 18.09 -1.40
CA TYR A 519 3.97 18.36 -0.19
C TYR A 519 4.20 17.31 0.90
N TYR A 520 4.17 16.03 0.53
CA TYR A 520 4.34 14.94 1.49
C TYR A 520 5.12 13.78 0.88
N THR A 521 6.00 13.21 1.67
CA THR A 521 6.62 11.92 1.42
C THR A 521 6.80 11.21 2.78
N PRO A 522 6.52 9.90 2.89
CA PRO A 522 6.62 9.20 4.16
C PRO A 522 8.07 9.12 4.63
N ARG A 523 8.28 9.38 5.93
CA ARG A 523 9.57 9.23 6.60
C ARG A 523 9.41 8.56 7.96
N TYR A 524 10.21 7.55 8.21
CA TYR A 524 10.27 6.83 9.48
C TYR A 524 11.68 6.28 9.72
N GLU A 525 11.94 5.85 10.94
CA GLU A 525 13.17 5.17 11.31
C GLU A 525 13.05 3.67 11.06
N ILE A 526 14.15 3.07 10.59
CA ILE A 526 14.30 1.62 10.42
C ILE A 526 15.69 1.17 10.85
N ASN A 527 15.80 -0.12 11.14
CA ASN A 527 17.04 -0.81 11.46
C ASN A 527 17.00 -2.25 10.91
N ASP A 528 18.04 -3.03 11.26
CA ASP A 528 18.15 -4.46 10.95
C ASP A 528 18.19 -4.76 9.44
N PHE A 529 18.98 -3.99 8.70
CA PHE A 529 19.22 -4.21 7.26
C PHE A 529 20.72 -4.06 6.94
N MET A 530 21.18 -4.81 5.95
CA MET A 530 22.56 -4.86 5.49
C MET A 530 22.72 -4.05 4.20
N ILE A 531 23.75 -3.20 4.14
CA ILE A 531 24.12 -2.45 2.92
C ILE A 531 25.10 -3.24 2.06
N ASP A 532 25.00 -3.10 0.74
CA ASP A 532 25.85 -3.72 -0.29
C ASP A 532 27.29 -3.16 -0.40
N HIS A 533 27.53 -1.94 0.07
CA HIS A 533 28.85 -1.32 0.08
C HIS A 533 29.08 -0.44 1.33
N PRO A 534 30.21 -0.59 2.05
CA PRO A 534 30.49 0.19 3.27
C PRO A 534 30.51 1.71 3.07
N ASP A 535 30.98 2.20 1.92
CA ASP A 535 31.02 3.63 1.61
C ASP A 535 29.62 4.27 1.63
N THR A 536 28.59 3.51 1.24
CA THR A 536 27.20 3.96 1.24
C THR A 536 26.68 4.16 2.65
N ALA A 537 27.03 3.28 3.60
CA ALA A 537 26.70 3.48 5.01
C ALA A 537 27.28 4.79 5.56
N GLY A 538 28.53 5.09 5.20
CA GLY A 538 29.18 6.33 5.58
C GLY A 538 28.43 7.58 5.11
N LYS A 539 27.68 7.52 4.01
CA LYS A 539 26.90 8.65 3.47
C LYS A 539 25.53 8.81 4.11
N TRP A 540 24.91 7.73 4.56
CA TRP A 540 23.46 7.74 4.82
C TRP A 540 23.03 7.22 6.20
N PHE A 541 23.87 6.50 6.93
CA PHE A 541 23.45 5.81 8.16
C PHE A 541 23.90 6.54 9.42
N GLU A 542 22.95 6.75 10.33
CA GLU A 542 23.23 7.30 11.66
C GLU A 542 23.97 6.29 12.56
N GLU A 543 23.65 5.00 12.47
CA GLU A 543 24.33 3.91 13.17
C GLU A 543 24.70 2.82 12.17
N TYR A 544 25.93 2.31 12.24
CA TYR A 544 26.45 1.31 11.32
C TYR A 544 27.53 0.44 11.99
N ASP A 545 27.35 -0.87 11.92
CA ASP A 545 28.37 -1.85 12.30
C ASP A 545 29.20 -2.21 11.05
N SER A 546 30.50 -1.90 11.07
CA SER A 546 31.40 -2.15 9.94
C SER A 546 31.71 -3.63 9.70
N GLU A 547 31.64 -4.48 10.74
CA GLU A 547 31.92 -5.91 10.62
C GLU A 547 30.73 -6.63 9.98
N THR A 548 29.52 -6.37 10.48
CA THR A 548 28.30 -7.03 9.99
C THR A 548 27.65 -6.29 8.82
N ARG A 549 28.05 -5.03 8.60
CA ARG A 549 27.47 -4.10 7.62
C ARG A 549 26.00 -3.79 7.84
N ILE A 550 25.51 -4.02 9.06
CA ILE A 550 24.13 -3.75 9.45
C ILE A 550 24.01 -2.30 9.92
N GLY A 551 22.98 -1.61 9.44
CA GLY A 551 22.77 -0.19 9.69
C GLY A 551 21.39 0.17 10.23
N LYS A 552 21.27 1.45 10.57
CA LYS A 552 20.03 2.14 10.93
C LYS A 552 19.99 3.46 10.19
N THR A 553 18.81 3.84 9.73
CA THR A 553 18.57 5.20 9.24
C THR A 553 17.27 5.79 9.75
N LYS A 554 17.24 7.11 9.96
CA LYS A 554 15.99 7.87 10.22
C LYS A 554 15.31 8.41 8.97
N ASN A 555 15.92 8.19 7.81
CA ASN A 555 15.46 8.68 6.52
C ASN A 555 15.00 7.50 5.65
N ALA A 556 14.15 6.62 6.18
CA ALA A 556 13.52 5.57 5.42
C ALA A 556 12.06 5.90 5.10
N GLY A 557 11.54 5.33 4.02
CA GLY A 557 10.22 5.68 3.51
C GLY A 557 9.83 4.81 2.33
N ALA A 558 8.91 5.34 1.53
CA ALA A 558 8.47 4.77 0.27
C ALA A 558 8.94 5.67 -0.88
N ASP A 559 9.09 5.09 -2.07
CA ASP A 559 9.23 5.86 -3.30
C ASP A 559 7.86 6.44 -3.69
N PHE A 560 7.42 7.44 -2.94
CA PHE A 560 6.10 8.05 -3.02
C PHE A 560 6.19 9.53 -2.64
N VAL A 561 5.52 10.36 -3.43
CA VAL A 561 5.37 11.78 -3.14
C VAL A 561 3.96 12.25 -3.51
N LEU A 562 3.39 13.07 -2.64
CA LEU A 562 2.24 13.91 -2.97
C LEU A 562 2.72 15.28 -3.41
N LEU A 563 2.23 15.71 -4.57
CA LEU A 563 2.46 16.99 -5.17
C LEU A 563 1.21 17.88 -5.04
N LYS A 564 1.42 19.14 -4.70
CA LYS A 564 0.43 20.21 -4.79
C LYS A 564 0.58 20.92 -6.13
N ILE A 565 -0.33 20.63 -7.06
CA ILE A 565 -0.28 21.14 -8.43
C ILE A 565 -1.33 22.23 -8.61
N LYS A 566 -0.93 23.43 -9.02
CA LYS A 566 -1.85 24.46 -9.53
C LYS A 566 -1.97 24.35 -11.04
N ILE A 567 -3.19 24.19 -11.51
CA ILE A 567 -3.55 24.05 -12.92
C ILE A 567 -4.63 25.07 -13.30
N LYS A 568 -4.49 25.70 -14.46
CA LYS A 568 -5.54 26.60 -14.98
C LYS A 568 -6.82 25.81 -15.22
N LYS A 569 -7.97 26.38 -14.89
CA LYS A 569 -9.27 25.70 -15.08
C LYS A 569 -9.47 25.26 -16.53
N SER A 570 -9.08 26.11 -17.49
CA SER A 570 -9.15 25.81 -18.91
C SER A 570 -8.29 24.64 -19.39
N GLN A 571 -7.26 24.26 -18.63
CA GLN A 571 -6.35 23.16 -18.96
C GLN A 571 -6.81 21.83 -18.34
N LEU A 572 -7.58 21.87 -17.24
CA LEU A 572 -8.05 20.66 -16.56
C LEU A 572 -8.84 19.75 -17.50
N LYS A 573 -9.77 20.31 -18.28
CA LYS A 573 -10.59 19.57 -19.25
C LYS A 573 -9.78 18.76 -20.28
N LEU A 574 -8.54 19.15 -20.55
CA LEU A 574 -7.68 18.49 -21.54
C LEU A 574 -6.99 17.25 -20.97
N ILE A 575 -6.77 17.21 -19.66
CA ILE A 575 -6.07 16.10 -18.99
C ILE A 575 -6.99 15.24 -18.11
N LEU A 576 -8.08 15.81 -17.61
CA LEU A 576 -9.01 15.17 -16.68
C LEU A 576 -10.46 15.59 -16.97
N PRO A 577 -11.00 15.36 -18.18
CA PRO A 577 -12.36 15.73 -18.57
C PRO A 577 -13.44 15.26 -17.58
N LYS A 578 -13.33 14.03 -17.06
CA LYS A 578 -14.30 13.51 -16.08
C LYS A 578 -14.30 14.22 -14.74
N LEU A 579 -13.17 14.81 -14.33
CA LEU A 579 -13.15 15.69 -13.16
C LEU A 579 -13.73 17.06 -13.51
N ASP A 580 -13.36 17.62 -14.67
CA ASP A 580 -13.84 18.94 -15.13
C ASP A 580 -15.38 19.02 -15.20
N GLU A 581 -16.06 17.93 -15.60
CA GLU A 581 -17.52 17.83 -15.65
C GLU A 581 -18.20 18.03 -14.28
N ILE A 582 -17.52 17.73 -13.18
CA ILE A 582 -18.12 17.65 -11.83
C ILE A 582 -17.41 18.48 -10.77
N ILE A 583 -16.23 19.04 -11.07
CA ILE A 583 -15.43 19.83 -10.14
C ILE A 583 -16.21 21.04 -9.62
N GLY A 584 -16.13 21.29 -8.31
CA GLY A 584 -16.90 22.33 -7.62
C GLY A 584 -18.34 21.93 -7.27
N THR A 585 -18.77 20.71 -7.57
CA THR A 585 -20.10 20.19 -7.20
C THR A 585 -20.00 19.17 -6.05
N ASN A 586 -21.14 18.85 -5.41
CA ASN A 586 -21.18 17.83 -4.36
C ASN A 586 -20.78 16.42 -4.84
N LYS A 587 -20.83 16.16 -6.15
CA LYS A 587 -20.45 14.85 -6.74
C LYS A 587 -18.94 14.64 -6.84
N GLU A 588 -18.17 15.72 -6.77
CA GLU A 588 -16.71 15.70 -6.92
C GLU A 588 -16.02 14.80 -5.88
N LYS A 589 -16.57 14.74 -4.65
CA LYS A 589 -16.02 13.94 -3.55
C LYS A 589 -15.89 12.46 -3.88
N ASP A 590 -16.84 11.90 -4.61
CA ASP A 590 -16.87 10.47 -4.95
C ASP A 590 -15.94 10.13 -6.12
N TRP A 591 -15.52 11.15 -6.89
CA TRP A 591 -14.55 10.97 -7.96
C TRP A 591 -13.14 10.78 -7.42
N TYR A 592 -12.75 11.53 -6.38
CA TYR A 592 -11.42 11.41 -5.78
C TYR A 592 -11.17 10.02 -5.20
N ILE A 593 -10.03 9.43 -5.56
CA ILE A 593 -9.61 8.13 -5.00
C ILE A 593 -9.28 8.28 -3.50
N GLY A 594 -8.69 9.42 -3.09
CA GLY A 594 -8.13 9.58 -1.75
C GLY A 594 -6.86 8.72 -1.58
N LEU A 595 -6.62 8.22 -0.37
CA LEU A 595 -5.51 7.32 -0.08
C LEU A 595 -6.00 5.97 0.44
N GLY A 596 -7.10 5.48 -0.15
CA GLY A 596 -7.69 4.18 0.18
C GLY A 596 -8.23 4.09 1.60
N LYS A 597 -8.23 2.86 2.15
CA LYS A 597 -8.68 2.51 3.50
C LYS A 597 -7.49 2.19 4.41
N ASN A 598 -7.69 2.36 5.71
CA ASN A 598 -6.77 1.87 6.72
C ASN A 598 -6.95 0.35 6.91
N GLU A 599 -6.44 -0.43 5.96
CA GLU A 599 -6.50 -1.89 5.96
C GLU A 599 -5.19 -2.49 5.44
N LEU A 600 -4.77 -3.64 5.98
CA LEU A 600 -3.57 -4.34 5.51
C LEU A 600 -3.88 -5.08 4.20
N MET A 601 -3.04 -4.87 3.19
CA MET A 601 -3.19 -5.53 1.90
C MET A 601 -2.93 -7.04 1.99
N SER A 602 -3.72 -7.83 1.25
CA SER A 602 -3.49 -9.26 1.04
C SER A 602 -3.26 -9.54 -0.44
N PRO A 603 -2.21 -10.29 -0.84
CA PRO A 603 -2.02 -10.65 -2.24
C PRO A 603 -3.09 -11.63 -2.76
N TYR A 604 -3.92 -12.19 -1.88
CA TYR A 604 -5.12 -12.96 -2.25
C TYR A 604 -6.26 -12.08 -2.79
N LYS A 605 -6.20 -10.76 -2.65
CA LYS A 605 -7.15 -9.87 -3.33
C LYS A 605 -6.68 -9.59 -4.75
N THR A 606 -7.56 -9.44 -5.74
CA THR A 606 -7.11 -9.13 -7.11
C THR A 606 -6.64 -7.68 -7.18
N GLN A 607 -5.52 -7.43 -7.87
CA GLN A 607 -4.98 -6.07 -8.06
C GLN A 607 -5.09 -5.66 -9.53
N PHE A 608 -5.43 -4.38 -9.74
CA PHE A 608 -5.36 -3.71 -11.03
C PHE A 608 -4.41 -2.53 -10.92
N TYR A 609 -3.49 -2.44 -11.87
CA TYR A 609 -2.52 -1.36 -11.91
C TYR A 609 -2.35 -0.87 -13.34
N ALA A 610 -2.38 0.45 -13.51
CA ALA A 610 -2.31 1.06 -14.83
C ALA A 610 -1.74 2.48 -14.77
N GLY A 611 -1.12 2.88 -15.87
CA GLY A 611 -0.55 4.20 -16.07
C GLY A 611 -0.03 4.33 -17.50
N TYR A 612 1.02 5.11 -17.70
CA TYR A 612 1.48 5.54 -19.02
C TYR A 612 2.91 5.06 -19.37
N PRO A 613 3.19 3.75 -19.41
CA PRO A 613 4.46 3.27 -19.95
C PRO A 613 4.64 3.71 -21.42
N ASN A 614 5.85 4.15 -21.77
CA ASN A 614 6.20 4.62 -23.11
C ASN A 614 5.13 5.55 -23.72
N PHE A 615 4.62 6.49 -22.91
CA PHE A 615 3.62 7.50 -23.32
C PHE A 615 2.22 6.95 -23.65
N SER A 616 1.95 5.65 -23.53
CA SER A 616 0.64 5.06 -23.81
C SER A 616 0.00 4.52 -22.55
N PHE A 617 -1.32 4.67 -22.41
CA PHE A 617 -2.03 4.06 -21.29
C PHE A 617 -1.99 2.53 -21.41
N LYS A 618 -1.59 1.84 -20.35
CA LYS A 618 -1.58 0.38 -20.25
C LYS A 618 -1.96 -0.04 -18.84
N GLY A 619 -2.86 -1.00 -18.74
CA GLY A 619 -3.28 -1.64 -17.50
C GLY A 619 -2.96 -3.12 -17.47
N ASN A 620 -2.66 -3.62 -16.28
CA ASN A 620 -2.48 -5.03 -16.02
C ASN A 620 -3.25 -5.46 -14.75
N LYS A 621 -3.56 -6.75 -14.70
CA LYS A 621 -4.28 -7.40 -13.61
C LYS A 621 -3.38 -8.47 -13.01
N SER A 622 -3.32 -8.53 -11.69
CA SER A 622 -2.67 -9.62 -10.97
C SER A 622 -3.65 -10.34 -10.05
N ILE A 623 -3.56 -11.68 -10.04
CA ILE A 623 -4.37 -12.60 -9.23
C ILE A 623 -3.52 -13.30 -8.16
N GLY A 624 -2.54 -12.57 -7.63
CA GLY A 624 -1.57 -13.11 -6.68
C GLY A 624 -0.36 -12.20 -6.52
N GLY A 625 0.65 -12.70 -5.81
CA GLY A 625 1.89 -11.98 -5.60
C GLY A 625 2.55 -12.38 -4.29
N ILE A 626 3.50 -11.57 -3.86
CA ILE A 626 4.15 -11.71 -2.56
C ILE A 626 4.56 -10.35 -2.03
N ILE A 627 4.40 -10.14 -0.72
CA ILE A 627 4.77 -8.88 -0.06
C ILE A 627 6.12 -9.05 0.63
N SER A 628 7.14 -8.30 0.18
CA SER A 628 8.31 -8.02 1.01
C SER A 628 7.90 -6.93 2.01
N THR A 629 7.82 -7.30 3.28
CA THR A 629 7.40 -6.40 4.35
C THR A 629 8.43 -5.31 4.62
N GLN A 630 9.71 -5.66 4.50
CA GLN A 630 10.86 -4.76 4.57
C GLN A 630 12.07 -5.43 3.88
N ASN A 631 12.79 -4.66 3.06
CA ASN A 631 14.04 -5.14 2.45
C ASN A 631 15.16 -5.22 3.49
N ARG A 632 15.79 -6.38 3.65
CA ARG A 632 16.91 -6.56 4.59
C ARG A 632 18.28 -6.45 3.95
N TYR A 633 18.33 -6.35 2.62
CA TYR A 633 19.52 -6.09 1.86
C TYR A 633 19.25 -4.88 0.96
N VAL A 634 20.10 -3.86 1.04
CA VAL A 634 19.90 -2.58 0.34
C VAL A 634 21.13 -2.19 -0.47
N LYS A 635 20.90 -1.41 -1.53
CA LYS A 635 21.91 -0.86 -2.44
C LYS A 635 21.84 0.68 -2.43
N ASP A 636 22.88 1.36 -2.90
CA ASP A 636 22.88 2.84 -2.98
C ASP A 636 21.72 3.36 -3.86
N ASP A 637 21.37 2.64 -4.92
CA ASP A 637 20.25 3.00 -5.82
C ASP A 637 18.86 2.92 -5.17
N ASP A 638 18.73 2.30 -3.99
CA ASP A 638 17.48 2.28 -3.23
C ASP A 638 17.18 3.63 -2.55
N PHE A 639 18.18 4.52 -2.48
CA PHE A 639 18.00 5.90 -2.03
C PHE A 639 17.39 6.76 -3.15
N LYS A 640 16.27 7.41 -2.83
CA LYS A 640 15.60 8.38 -3.70
C LYS A 640 15.75 9.78 -3.12
N SER A 641 16.01 10.76 -3.98
CA SER A 641 16.17 12.15 -3.58
C SER A 641 15.02 12.98 -4.12
N LEU A 642 14.41 13.81 -3.29
CA LEU A 642 13.37 14.77 -3.68
C LEU A 642 13.90 16.19 -3.47
N TRP A 643 13.86 17.04 -4.50
CA TRP A 643 14.29 18.44 -4.39
C TRP A 643 13.12 19.33 -3.98
N VAL A 644 13.26 20.04 -2.86
CA VAL A 644 12.18 20.85 -2.27
C VAL A 644 12.66 22.25 -1.89
N ARG A 645 11.74 23.18 -1.62
CA ARG A 645 12.07 24.50 -1.07
C ARG A 645 12.86 24.37 0.23
N TYR A 646 13.92 25.16 0.33
CA TYR A 646 14.74 25.22 1.54
C TYR A 646 13.90 25.66 2.75
N ASN A 647 14.05 24.92 3.85
CA ASN A 647 13.58 25.28 5.16
C ASN A 647 14.68 24.93 6.17
N GLU A 648 15.11 25.90 6.98
CA GLU A 648 16.27 25.73 7.86
C GLU A 648 16.10 24.58 8.87
N SER A 649 14.92 24.49 9.51
CA SER A 649 14.65 23.43 10.48
C SER A 649 14.60 22.06 9.81
N LEU A 650 13.95 21.98 8.64
CA LEU A 650 13.83 20.74 7.90
C LEU A 650 15.19 20.28 7.35
N ASN A 651 16.02 21.21 6.85
CA ASN A 651 17.38 20.93 6.38
C ASN A 651 18.26 20.37 7.50
N LYS A 652 18.26 21.01 8.67
CA LYS A 652 19.04 20.55 9.83
C LYS A 652 18.58 19.18 10.34
N ASP A 653 17.33 18.79 10.12
CA ASP A 653 16.84 17.45 10.46
C ASP A 653 17.19 16.43 9.37
N TRP A 654 16.75 16.64 8.12
CA TRP A 654 16.89 15.67 7.05
C TRP A 654 18.35 15.45 6.61
N ASN A 655 19.15 16.52 6.60
CA ASN A 655 20.54 16.51 6.19
C ASN A 655 21.49 16.60 7.39
N SER A 656 21.06 16.13 8.57
CA SER A 656 21.85 16.22 9.82
C SER A 656 23.14 15.39 9.78
N HIS A 657 23.13 14.26 9.05
CA HIS A 657 24.26 13.34 9.02
C HIS A 657 25.51 14.03 8.49
N LYS A 658 26.62 13.91 9.23
CA LYS A 658 27.91 14.53 8.91
C LYS A 658 27.86 16.03 8.57
N ASN A 659 26.88 16.76 9.12
CA ASN A 659 26.65 18.17 8.83
C ASN A 659 26.39 18.48 7.34
N ASN A 660 25.86 17.53 6.57
CA ASN A 660 25.52 17.75 5.15
C ASN A 660 24.56 18.93 4.93
N TRP A 661 23.76 19.28 5.94
CA TRP A 661 22.88 20.46 5.95
C TRP A 661 23.65 21.77 5.64
N GLU A 662 24.93 21.85 5.96
CA GLU A 662 25.75 23.03 5.68
C GLU A 662 25.88 23.32 4.18
N GLU A 663 25.88 22.29 3.33
CA GLU A 663 25.96 22.42 1.86
C GLU A 663 24.81 23.26 1.30
N TYR A 664 23.62 23.11 1.88
CA TYR A 664 22.38 23.72 1.39
C TYR A 664 22.01 25.03 2.10
N THR A 665 22.89 25.61 2.91
CA THR A 665 22.63 26.89 3.62
C THR A 665 22.54 28.10 2.69
N LYS A 666 23.02 27.98 1.45
CA LYS A 666 22.96 29.02 0.42
C LYS A 666 22.33 28.45 -0.85
N PRO A 667 21.59 29.26 -1.62
CA PRO A 667 21.03 28.80 -2.89
C PRO A 667 22.11 28.57 -3.95
N PHE A 668 21.92 27.56 -4.79
CA PHE A 668 22.77 27.32 -5.98
C PHE A 668 22.36 28.18 -7.18
N VAL A 669 21.11 28.64 -7.21
CA VAL A 669 20.52 29.48 -8.24
C VAL A 669 19.93 30.73 -7.56
N GLU A 670 20.19 31.90 -8.11
CA GLU A 670 19.69 33.16 -7.55
C GLU A 670 18.15 33.14 -7.39
N ASN A 671 17.66 33.53 -6.20
CA ASN A 671 16.24 33.52 -5.81
C ASN A 671 15.55 32.15 -5.78
N GLU A 672 16.26 31.05 -6.04
CA GLU A 672 15.75 29.68 -6.01
C GLU A 672 16.54 28.86 -4.98
N HIS A 673 16.04 28.80 -3.74
CA HIS A 673 16.69 28.08 -2.65
C HIS A 673 16.01 26.75 -2.40
N GLY A 674 16.68 25.66 -2.77
CA GLY A 674 16.22 24.30 -2.53
C GLY A 674 17.19 23.47 -1.68
N MET A 675 16.71 22.30 -1.27
CA MET A 675 17.47 21.27 -0.55
C MET A 675 16.93 19.88 -0.90
N PRO A 676 17.73 18.82 -0.76
CA PRO A 676 17.26 17.46 -0.98
C PRO A 676 16.62 16.89 0.29
N LEU A 677 15.61 16.05 0.08
CA LEU A 677 15.10 15.07 1.02
C LEU A 677 15.47 13.68 0.49
N ASN A 678 16.46 13.05 1.10
CA ASN A 678 16.90 11.70 0.72
C ASN A 678 16.16 10.65 1.54
N ILE A 679 15.65 9.60 0.88
CA ILE A 679 14.85 8.54 1.47
C ILE A 679 15.36 7.19 0.98
N LEU A 680 15.64 6.28 1.91
CA LEU A 680 15.85 4.87 1.62
C LEU A 680 14.50 4.17 1.42
N THR A 681 14.30 3.54 0.26
CA THR A 681 13.07 2.82 -0.08
C THR A 681 12.97 1.51 0.71
N GLN A 682 12.17 1.54 1.78
CA GLN A 682 12.07 0.47 2.79
C GLN A 682 10.62 0.20 3.21
N HIS A 683 9.67 0.75 2.45
CA HIS A 683 8.27 0.47 2.64
C HIS A 683 7.93 -0.95 2.20
N SER A 684 6.80 -1.48 2.66
CA SER A 684 6.36 -2.79 2.19
C SER A 684 6.06 -2.75 0.69
N THR A 685 6.61 -3.73 -0.02
CA THR A 685 6.52 -3.86 -1.46
C THR A 685 5.74 -5.12 -1.81
N LEU A 686 4.64 -4.96 -2.55
CA LEU A 686 3.99 -6.06 -3.25
C LEU A 686 4.70 -6.29 -4.59
N TYR A 687 5.20 -7.50 -4.79
CA TYR A 687 5.60 -8.02 -6.10
C TYR A 687 4.41 -8.78 -6.69
N THR A 688 3.88 -8.28 -7.80
CA THR A 688 2.70 -8.86 -8.47
C THR A 688 3.03 -10.18 -9.15
N ARG A 689 2.08 -11.12 -9.15
CA ARG A 689 2.20 -12.34 -9.96
C ARG A 689 1.95 -12.04 -11.44
N ILE A 690 2.94 -12.33 -12.27
CA ILE A 690 2.84 -12.33 -13.74
C ILE A 690 3.37 -13.69 -14.21
N GLU A 691 2.54 -14.45 -14.91
CA GLU A 691 2.96 -15.77 -15.39
C GLU A 691 4.05 -15.64 -16.46
N LYS A 692 4.95 -16.63 -16.57
CA LYS A 692 6.13 -16.56 -17.47
C LYS A 692 5.76 -16.29 -18.93
N ASN A 693 4.63 -16.83 -19.40
CA ASN A 693 4.10 -16.61 -20.75
C ASN A 693 3.39 -15.25 -20.92
N GLU A 694 3.15 -14.52 -19.84
CA GLU A 694 2.42 -13.24 -19.80
C GLU A 694 3.33 -12.04 -19.51
N LYS A 695 4.66 -12.20 -19.55
CA LYS A 695 5.63 -11.11 -19.27
C LYS A 695 5.38 -9.83 -20.08
N HIS A 696 4.83 -9.95 -21.29
CA HIS A 696 4.48 -8.83 -22.16
C HIS A 696 3.37 -7.93 -21.59
N ASN A 697 2.60 -8.42 -20.61
CA ASN A 697 1.56 -7.66 -19.92
C ASN A 697 2.13 -6.76 -18.81
N ALA A 698 3.36 -7.00 -18.35
CA ALA A 698 4.00 -6.17 -17.33
C ALA A 698 4.03 -4.69 -17.75
N LEU A 699 3.94 -3.80 -16.76
CA LEU A 699 4.17 -2.38 -17.02
C LEU A 699 5.67 -2.11 -17.06
N ASP A 700 6.15 -1.48 -18.11
CA ASP A 700 7.57 -1.26 -18.41
C ASP A 700 7.96 0.22 -18.24
N SER A 701 8.98 0.69 -18.96
CA SER A 701 9.54 2.04 -18.81
C SER A 701 8.47 3.13 -18.91
N GLY A 702 8.52 4.12 -18.00
CA GLY A 702 7.52 5.21 -17.93
C GLY A 702 6.26 4.86 -17.11
N SER A 703 6.08 3.61 -16.69
CA SER A 703 4.97 3.21 -15.82
C SER A 703 5.14 3.58 -14.34
N SER A 704 6.29 4.10 -13.95
CA SER A 704 6.49 4.63 -12.61
C SER A 704 5.43 5.67 -12.27
N GLY A 705 4.85 5.54 -11.09
CA GLY A 705 3.78 6.38 -10.57
C GLY A 705 2.38 5.85 -10.90
N SER A 706 2.29 4.71 -11.57
CA SER A 706 1.00 4.09 -11.91
C SER A 706 0.18 3.79 -10.66
N MET A 707 -1.12 4.06 -10.73
CA MET A 707 -2.06 3.83 -9.64
C MET A 707 -2.34 2.33 -9.52
N VAL A 708 -2.40 1.82 -8.28
CA VAL A 708 -2.76 0.43 -8.00
C VAL A 708 -4.00 0.41 -7.11
N ILE A 709 -5.06 -0.22 -7.60
CA ILE A 709 -6.28 -0.49 -6.85
C ILE A 709 -6.48 -1.99 -6.68
N ASP A 710 -7.26 -2.37 -5.68
CA ASP A 710 -7.80 -3.73 -5.60
C ASP A 710 -9.15 -3.84 -6.33
N SER A 711 -9.66 -5.07 -6.41
CA SER A 711 -10.97 -5.39 -6.99
C SER A 711 -12.18 -4.85 -6.21
N SER A 712 -11.98 -4.05 -5.17
CA SER A 712 -13.01 -3.26 -4.49
C SER A 712 -12.90 -1.75 -4.79
N PHE A 713 -12.08 -1.36 -5.79
CA PHE A 713 -11.74 0.04 -6.10
C PHE A 713 -11.04 0.78 -4.95
N ASN A 714 -10.44 0.05 -4.00
CA ASN A 714 -9.63 0.65 -2.95
C ASN A 714 -8.21 0.89 -3.48
N LEU A 715 -7.63 2.06 -3.21
CA LEU A 715 -6.21 2.30 -3.49
C LEU A 715 -5.36 1.48 -2.54
N VAL A 716 -4.46 0.67 -3.08
CA VAL A 716 -3.57 -0.19 -2.29
C VAL A 716 -2.10 0.19 -2.41
N GLY A 717 -1.70 0.88 -3.48
CA GLY A 717 -0.30 1.25 -3.66
C GLY A 717 0.01 2.05 -4.93
N ILE A 718 1.31 2.17 -5.17
CA ILE A 718 1.90 2.84 -6.34
C ILE A 718 2.97 1.95 -6.95
N ASN A 719 2.88 1.68 -8.25
CA ASN A 719 3.93 0.98 -8.99
C ASN A 719 5.16 1.88 -9.10
N TYR A 720 6.34 1.36 -8.76
CA TYR A 720 7.57 2.13 -8.80
C TYR A 720 8.70 1.48 -9.59
N LEU A 721 8.62 0.17 -9.89
CA LEU A 721 9.69 -0.55 -10.57
C LEU A 721 9.15 -1.79 -11.30
N LEU A 722 9.67 -2.04 -12.50
CA LEU A 722 9.65 -3.36 -13.12
C LEU A 722 10.86 -4.15 -12.60
N THR A 723 10.62 -5.27 -11.94
CA THR A 723 11.67 -6.14 -11.41
C THR A 723 11.77 -7.40 -12.27
N GLU A 724 12.99 -7.73 -12.67
CA GLU A 724 13.33 -8.98 -13.36
C GLU A 724 14.35 -9.74 -12.52
N ASP A 725 14.06 -11.02 -12.29
CA ASP A 725 14.95 -11.97 -11.64
C ASP A 725 15.35 -13.05 -12.65
N SER A 726 16.61 -13.04 -13.06
CA SER A 726 17.13 -13.96 -14.06
C SER A 726 17.27 -15.39 -13.56
N GLU A 727 17.53 -15.58 -12.25
CA GLU A 727 17.73 -16.91 -11.65
C GLU A 727 16.43 -17.72 -11.70
N HIS A 728 15.30 -17.05 -11.46
CA HIS A 728 13.98 -17.67 -11.48
C HIS A 728 13.20 -17.44 -12.78
N ASN A 729 13.76 -16.68 -13.73
CA ASN A 729 13.08 -16.19 -14.94
C ASN A 729 11.72 -15.56 -14.58
N THR A 730 11.73 -14.63 -13.63
CA THR A 730 10.54 -13.96 -13.10
C THR A 730 10.54 -12.49 -13.50
N THR A 731 9.40 -12.02 -14.01
CA THR A 731 9.13 -10.61 -14.26
C THR A 731 7.96 -10.20 -13.37
N THR A 732 8.07 -9.06 -12.67
CA THR A 732 7.04 -8.59 -11.74
C THR A 732 7.04 -7.08 -11.64
N ASN A 733 5.88 -6.48 -11.32
CA ASN A 733 5.80 -5.08 -10.97
C ASN A 733 5.86 -4.93 -9.45
N ALA A 734 6.76 -4.07 -8.98
CA ALA A 734 6.95 -3.76 -7.57
C ALA A 734 6.10 -2.54 -7.17
N ILE A 735 5.29 -2.72 -6.14
CA ILE A 735 4.27 -1.76 -5.71
C ILE A 735 4.52 -1.39 -4.26
N ASN A 736 4.81 -0.11 -3.99
CA ASN A 736 4.84 0.41 -2.62
C ASN A 736 3.41 0.50 -2.11
N LEU A 737 3.13 -0.15 -0.98
CA LEU A 737 1.79 -0.14 -0.37
C LEU A 737 1.46 1.22 0.26
N ILE A 738 0.18 1.55 0.37
CA ILE A 738 -0.28 2.73 1.13
C ILE A 738 -0.25 2.47 2.63
N GLN A 739 -0.61 1.25 3.02
CA GLN A 739 -0.48 0.74 4.38
C GLN A 739 0.69 -0.23 4.43
N GLY A 740 1.78 0.19 5.05
CA GLY A 740 2.94 -0.66 5.28
C GLY A 740 2.64 -1.78 6.28
N GLN A 741 3.40 -2.87 6.17
CA GLN A 741 3.29 -4.07 7.03
C GLN A 741 4.61 -4.36 7.76
N GLY A 742 5.54 -3.42 7.76
CA GLY A 742 6.84 -3.55 8.38
C GLY A 742 6.96 -2.93 9.78
N ASP A 743 8.11 -3.14 10.41
CA ASP A 743 8.45 -2.61 11.75
C ASP A 743 8.93 -1.15 11.66
N TYR A 744 8.01 -0.21 11.43
CA TYR A 744 8.33 1.22 11.33
C TYR A 744 8.36 1.91 12.70
N LYS A 745 9.37 2.76 12.94
CA LYS A 745 9.54 3.48 14.21
C LYS A 745 9.47 4.99 14.01
N ASN A 746 8.90 5.68 15.01
CA ASN A 746 8.86 7.14 15.19
C ASN A 746 8.21 7.97 14.06
N LYS A 747 7.51 9.05 14.45
CA LYS A 747 6.89 10.10 13.61
C LYS A 747 5.82 9.66 12.59
N ASN A 748 5.94 8.48 11.97
CA ASN A 748 4.98 7.84 11.07
C ASN A 748 5.04 6.32 11.26
N ASP A 749 3.90 5.67 11.27
CA ASP A 749 3.67 4.22 11.51
C ASP A 749 3.61 3.38 10.21
N GLY A 750 4.05 3.95 9.09
CA GLY A 750 3.87 3.33 7.77
C GLY A 750 2.46 3.43 7.20
N ASN A 751 1.53 4.14 7.86
CA ASN A 751 0.19 4.43 7.32
C ASN A 751 0.19 5.76 6.56
N ILE A 752 0.36 5.72 5.24
CA ILE A 752 0.44 6.95 4.43
C ILE A 752 -0.86 7.78 4.52
N LEU A 753 -2.03 7.14 4.55
CA LEU A 753 -3.34 7.82 4.65
C LEU A 753 -3.45 8.65 5.92
N GLU A 754 -3.22 8.03 7.09
CA GLU A 754 -3.34 8.73 8.37
C GLU A 754 -2.35 9.87 8.50
N ASN A 755 -1.11 9.65 8.05
CA ASN A 755 -0.05 10.62 8.18
C ASN A 755 -0.27 11.83 7.26
N VAL A 756 -0.85 11.62 6.07
CA VAL A 756 -1.30 12.72 5.20
C VAL A 756 -2.45 13.50 5.82
N ILE A 757 -3.46 12.83 6.40
CA ILE A 757 -4.56 13.51 7.09
C ILE A 757 -4.05 14.35 8.27
N LYS A 758 -3.13 13.80 9.07
CA LYS A 758 -2.48 14.53 10.18
C LYS A 758 -1.77 15.79 9.67
N LYS A 759 -1.01 15.68 8.57
CA LYS A 759 -0.33 16.82 7.95
C LYS A 759 -1.29 17.87 7.38
N LEU A 760 -2.35 17.45 6.68
CA LEU A 760 -3.37 18.38 6.16
C LEU A 760 -4.00 19.21 7.29
N LYS A 761 -4.29 18.57 8.43
CA LYS A 761 -4.81 19.25 9.62
C LYS A 761 -3.78 20.19 10.25
N SER A 762 -2.52 19.76 10.40
CA SER A 762 -1.47 20.62 10.98
C SER A 762 -1.21 21.86 10.15
N ASP A 763 -1.28 21.72 8.83
CA ASP A 763 -1.03 22.80 7.87
C ASP A 763 -2.28 23.65 7.62
N ASN A 764 -3.41 23.32 8.25
CA ASN A 764 -4.72 23.94 8.04
C ASN A 764 -5.14 23.97 6.56
N LEU A 765 -4.90 22.86 5.86
CA LEU A 765 -5.27 22.68 4.45
C LEU A 765 -6.54 21.84 4.35
N HIS A 766 -7.63 22.48 3.93
CA HIS A 766 -8.91 21.81 3.67
C HIS A 766 -8.91 21.18 2.28
N THR A 767 -9.45 19.96 2.19
CA THR A 767 -9.57 19.20 0.95
C THR A 767 -10.96 18.58 0.83
N ILE A 768 -11.38 18.18 -0.38
CA ILE A 768 -12.77 17.72 -0.59
C ILE A 768 -13.06 16.38 0.10
N LYS A 769 -12.10 15.44 0.09
CA LYS A 769 -12.30 14.07 0.62
C LYS A 769 -11.55 13.79 1.91
N LEU A 770 -10.25 14.07 1.96
CA LEU A 770 -9.35 13.67 3.06
C LEU A 770 -9.46 14.57 4.31
N ASN A 771 -9.67 15.88 4.12
CA ASN A 771 -9.81 16.86 5.20
C ASN A 771 -10.91 17.91 4.90
N PRO A 772 -12.21 17.52 4.89
CA PRO A 772 -13.31 18.36 4.44
C PRO A 772 -13.73 19.50 5.37
N ASN A 773 -13.26 19.50 6.63
CA ASN A 773 -13.75 20.41 7.68
C ASN A 773 -12.65 21.31 8.23
#